data_AF-A0AAQ4DZF0-F1
#
_entry.id   AF-A0AAQ4DZF0-F1
#
_cell.length_a   1.000
_cell.length_b   1.000
_cell.length_c   1.000
_cell.angle_alpha   90.00
_cell.angle_beta   90.00
_cell.angle_gamma   90.00
#
_symmetry.space_group_name_H-M   'P 1'
#
loop_
_entity.id
_entity.type
_entity.pdbx_description
1 polymer ?
#
loop_
_entity_poly.entity_id
_entity_poly.type
_entity_poly.pdbx_seq_one_letter_code
_entity_poly.pdbx_strand_id
1 'polypeptide(L)'
;MRLLPRNLAASAYSVTCLAFSLAMELMPECPYSLADDETMEGISVDERNLHKLRSAFALFCQNELLKSQEIVNNIFPRPVELFRDLDSALDTCVSQLGYWLMDGVPVMDPRWTQLQFPGGSVTVSSASLLIHRQLEDKLQAHQLFLNFLKAVHLWPRLYAVTVRGSPMATNLLLQEQAEKLVAAMELHSLQAQFNTIIDAGIRRVIQECSASTPGGLTAADYFYRKVSELDKIFPALVEEEEDQLKMGLSPRDEFALITNVNTIFVWVLRDVCLFRDREQLTYECARETSLEFRPWTTILRDIICKQHTLATTNAIAVAENATSFGQVFLQLTDLADLILNGHKVQLDSLTHNQAAYEALKLQYQQDRRHFIAPLIKATQYERAATLAEKHCDFESLVEICELTRNKERLESYMVLFKDQGFPEFVFQWQLDSGRRGELLDQPASQHGNLERFLEGHDSLSWLHDIHLGKMGKAATTLHRLGQQEEQNMLRKKYLLSHSKLAALCSDDPPETHADLIKNINREEALITYQESLPFAVKEAYCLEPRGMKVLGPEELIEMYISTANLNANEYDFTKALEILDFIEDPTRAQELRMRIWCAAILRNKWENLDTDNVEGIMKDRLFFRIADLGVTQGRNLAQYLPPLEGLLEMPDLQDLRSNHHFLFILGAGYEHLQRMAAIETSLHQA
;
A
#
# COMPACT_ATOMS: atom_id res chain seq x y z
N MET A 1 44.09 -31.53 1.76
CA MET A 1 44.59 -32.89 1.41
C MET A 1 43.96 -33.91 2.36
N ARG A 2 42.74 -34.38 2.04
CA ARG A 2 42.07 -35.55 2.63
C ARG A 2 41.06 -36.05 1.60
N LEU A 3 41.00 -37.36 1.46
CA LEU A 3 40.58 -38.11 0.28
C LEU A 3 39.05 -38.08 0.03
N LEU A 4 38.66 -37.82 -1.21
CA LEU A 4 37.35 -38.09 -1.78
C LEU A 4 37.14 -39.61 -1.97
N PRO A 5 35.99 -40.20 -1.62
CA PRO A 5 35.68 -41.57 -2.00
C PRO A 5 35.25 -41.65 -3.47
N ARG A 6 35.96 -42.47 -4.24
CA ARG A 6 35.89 -42.69 -5.70
C ARG A 6 34.63 -43.41 -6.22
N ASN A 7 33.57 -43.55 -5.42
CA ASN A 7 32.42 -44.40 -5.75
C ASN A 7 31.15 -43.68 -6.25
N LEU A 8 31.17 -42.36 -6.44
CA LEU A 8 30.03 -41.61 -7.01
C LEU A 8 30.00 -41.60 -8.55
N ALA A 9 31.13 -41.89 -9.22
CA ALA A 9 31.19 -41.86 -10.68
C ALA A 9 30.51 -43.06 -11.36
N ALA A 10 30.53 -44.24 -10.75
CA ALA A 10 29.95 -45.45 -11.36
C ALA A 10 28.40 -45.50 -11.27
N SER A 11 27.81 -44.85 -10.25
CA SER A 11 26.35 -44.72 -10.11
C SER A 11 25.77 -43.66 -11.06
N ALA A 12 26.47 -42.55 -11.28
CA ALA A 12 26.04 -41.51 -12.22
C ALA A 12 26.08 -41.98 -13.69
N TYR A 13 27.05 -42.82 -14.08
CA TYR A 13 27.15 -43.42 -15.41
C TYR A 13 26.08 -44.51 -15.66
N SER A 14 25.64 -45.22 -14.63
CA SER A 14 24.58 -46.24 -14.74
C SER A 14 23.19 -45.64 -14.86
N VAL A 15 22.93 -44.51 -14.20
CA VAL A 15 21.62 -43.82 -14.21
C VAL A 15 21.44 -43.03 -15.52
N THR A 16 22.51 -42.41 -16.04
CA THR A 16 22.49 -41.75 -17.35
C THR A 16 22.27 -42.74 -18.50
N CYS A 17 22.81 -43.96 -18.45
CA CYS A 17 22.55 -45.00 -19.46
C CYS A 17 21.10 -45.52 -19.46
N LEU A 18 20.44 -45.56 -18.31
CA LEU A 18 19.03 -45.99 -18.19
C LEU A 18 18.06 -44.91 -18.68
N ALA A 19 18.26 -43.65 -18.27
CA ALA A 19 17.52 -42.51 -18.78
C ALA A 19 17.75 -42.32 -20.30
N PHE A 20 18.95 -42.65 -20.78
CA PHE A 20 19.32 -42.70 -22.19
C PHE A 20 18.56 -43.78 -22.99
N SER A 21 18.49 -45.03 -22.50
CA SER A 21 17.68 -46.10 -23.13
C SER A 21 16.21 -45.70 -23.20
N LEU A 22 15.71 -45.03 -22.15
CA LEU A 22 14.30 -44.70 -22.03
C LEU A 22 13.88 -43.48 -22.86
N ALA A 23 14.73 -42.45 -22.99
CA ALA A 23 14.51 -41.33 -23.90
C ALA A 23 14.60 -41.78 -25.38
N MET A 24 15.43 -42.79 -25.66
CA MET A 24 15.51 -43.47 -26.95
C MET A 24 14.28 -44.35 -27.24
N GLU A 25 13.71 -45.01 -26.22
CA GLU A 25 12.57 -45.94 -26.35
C GLU A 25 11.21 -45.25 -26.33
N LEU A 26 11.04 -44.12 -25.62
CA LEU A 26 9.86 -43.25 -25.69
C LEU A 26 9.64 -42.67 -27.10
N MET A 27 10.65 -42.75 -27.96
CA MET A 27 10.57 -42.40 -29.37
C MET A 27 10.17 -43.66 -30.13
N PRO A 28 8.90 -43.84 -30.57
CA PRO A 28 8.57 -44.92 -31.49
C PRO A 28 9.51 -44.81 -32.70
N GLU A 29 9.99 -45.95 -33.21
CA GLU A 29 10.82 -46.02 -34.41
C GLU A 29 10.26 -45.03 -35.44
N CYS A 30 11.00 -43.95 -35.71
CA CYS A 30 10.73 -43.15 -36.89
C CYS A 30 10.98 -44.11 -38.06
N PRO A 31 9.96 -44.47 -38.87
CA PRO A 31 10.20 -45.30 -40.05
C PRO A 31 11.07 -44.58 -41.10
N TYR A 32 11.36 -43.30 -40.88
CA TYR A 32 12.04 -42.45 -41.83
C TYR A 32 13.47 -42.21 -41.36
N SER A 33 14.38 -42.90 -42.03
CA SER A 33 15.80 -42.58 -42.03
C SER A 33 15.99 -41.14 -42.54
N LEU A 34 17.16 -40.55 -42.25
CA LEU A 34 17.63 -39.23 -42.70
C LEU A 34 17.64 -39.01 -44.23
N ALA A 35 17.09 -39.92 -45.03
CA ALA A 35 17.19 -39.95 -46.48
C ALA A 35 15.90 -39.60 -47.27
N ASP A 36 14.74 -39.47 -46.64
CA ASP A 36 13.49 -39.25 -47.39
C ASP A 36 12.95 -37.81 -47.21
N ASP A 37 13.55 -36.85 -47.91
CA ASP A 37 12.97 -35.51 -48.12
C ASP A 37 11.73 -35.57 -49.07
N GLU A 38 11.50 -36.72 -49.73
CA GLU A 38 10.44 -36.91 -50.74
C GLU A 38 9.08 -37.34 -50.15
N THR A 39 9.00 -37.84 -48.91
CA THR A 39 7.72 -38.27 -48.29
C THR A 39 7.01 -37.19 -47.47
N MET A 40 7.62 -36.00 -47.36
CA MET A 40 7.12 -34.89 -46.54
C MET A 40 6.28 -33.86 -47.32
N GLU A 41 5.85 -34.15 -48.56
CA GLU A 41 4.99 -33.26 -49.36
C GLU A 41 3.54 -33.26 -48.82
N GLY A 42 3.26 -32.35 -47.87
CA GLY A 42 1.92 -32.14 -47.29
C GLY A 42 1.92 -31.70 -45.82
N ILE A 43 3.06 -31.81 -45.15
CA ILE A 43 3.22 -31.48 -43.72
C ILE A 43 3.64 -30.02 -43.55
N SER A 44 3.04 -29.32 -42.58
CA SER A 44 3.30 -27.91 -42.29
C SER A 44 4.78 -27.66 -41.94
N VAL A 45 5.29 -26.44 -42.18
CA VAL A 45 6.70 -26.09 -41.91
C VAL A 45 7.06 -26.32 -40.44
N ASP A 46 6.12 -26.06 -39.52
CA ASP A 46 6.33 -26.24 -38.08
C ASP A 46 6.39 -27.71 -37.67
N GLU A 47 5.57 -28.58 -38.26
CA GLU A 47 5.66 -30.03 -38.02
C GLU A 47 6.98 -30.62 -38.53
N ARG A 48 7.48 -30.17 -39.69
CA ARG A 48 8.81 -30.56 -40.18
C ARG A 48 9.92 -30.12 -39.24
N ASN A 49 9.83 -28.90 -38.71
CA ASN A 49 10.79 -28.37 -37.74
C ASN A 49 10.75 -29.15 -36.42
N LEU A 50 9.56 -29.52 -35.95
CA LEU A 50 9.37 -30.37 -34.77
C LEU A 50 9.99 -31.76 -34.96
N HIS A 51 9.77 -32.40 -36.12
CA HIS A 51 10.37 -33.70 -36.43
C HIS A 51 11.90 -33.65 -36.47
N LYS A 52 12.47 -32.61 -37.09
CA LYS A 52 13.92 -32.43 -37.12
C LYS A 52 14.48 -32.11 -35.72
N LEU A 53 13.78 -31.33 -34.88
CA LEU A 53 14.17 -31.09 -33.49
C LEU A 53 14.15 -32.37 -32.65
N ARG A 54 13.14 -33.23 -32.83
CA ARG A 54 13.07 -34.57 -32.20
C ARG A 54 14.27 -35.41 -32.58
N SER A 55 14.61 -35.46 -33.87
CA SER A 55 15.79 -36.21 -34.34
C SER A 55 17.09 -35.69 -33.73
N ALA A 56 17.24 -34.36 -33.61
CA ALA A 56 18.39 -33.74 -32.95
C ALA A 56 18.47 -34.10 -31.46
N PHE A 57 17.34 -34.13 -30.76
CA PHE A 57 17.29 -34.58 -29.37
C PHE A 57 17.67 -36.06 -29.23
N ALA A 58 17.21 -36.93 -30.14
CA ALA A 58 17.61 -38.34 -30.20
C ALA A 58 19.14 -38.49 -30.31
N LEU A 59 19.74 -37.75 -31.24
CA LEU A 59 21.19 -37.77 -31.47
C LEU A 59 21.97 -37.21 -30.28
N PHE A 60 21.43 -36.21 -29.59
CA PHE A 60 22.00 -35.70 -28.34
C PHE A 60 22.00 -36.79 -27.26
N CYS A 61 20.88 -37.49 -27.09
CA CYS A 61 20.81 -38.64 -26.20
C CYS A 61 21.89 -39.67 -26.56
N GLN A 62 22.09 -39.97 -27.86
CA GLN A 62 23.13 -40.90 -28.37
C GLN A 62 24.59 -40.42 -28.19
N ASN A 63 24.82 -39.32 -27.47
CA ASN A 63 26.10 -38.64 -27.30
C ASN A 63 26.70 -38.06 -28.60
N GLU A 64 25.90 -37.89 -29.65
CA GLU A 64 26.31 -37.29 -30.92
C GLU A 64 26.03 -35.77 -30.95
N LEU A 65 26.65 -35.01 -30.04
CA LEU A 65 26.40 -33.57 -29.86
C LEU A 65 26.63 -32.75 -31.14
N LEU A 66 27.66 -33.07 -31.93
CA LEU A 66 28.01 -32.30 -33.13
C LEU A 66 26.93 -32.39 -34.22
N LYS A 67 26.41 -33.60 -34.48
CA LYS A 67 25.34 -33.81 -35.47
C LYS A 67 24.03 -33.18 -35.01
N SER A 68 23.75 -33.28 -33.70
CA SER A 68 22.60 -32.64 -33.08
C SER A 68 22.66 -31.11 -33.22
N GLN A 69 23.82 -30.49 -32.96
CA GLN A 69 24.04 -29.06 -33.15
C GLN A 69 23.92 -28.63 -34.62
N GLU A 70 24.41 -29.44 -35.57
CA GLU A 70 24.31 -29.16 -37.00
C GLU A 70 22.85 -29.13 -37.47
N ILE A 71 22.06 -30.13 -37.08
CA ILE A 71 20.62 -30.17 -37.38
C ILE A 71 19.91 -28.96 -36.78
N VAL A 72 20.19 -28.60 -35.52
CA VAL A 72 19.55 -27.45 -34.87
C VAL A 72 19.96 -26.13 -35.52
N ASN A 73 21.22 -25.95 -35.91
CA ASN A 73 21.66 -24.74 -36.59
C ASN A 73 21.03 -24.60 -37.98
N ASN A 74 20.72 -25.72 -38.65
CA ASN A 74 20.02 -25.75 -39.93
C ASN A 74 18.53 -25.39 -39.80
N ILE A 75 17.85 -25.86 -38.74
CA ILE A 75 16.43 -25.57 -38.49
C ILE A 75 16.25 -24.15 -37.94
N PHE A 76 17.08 -23.78 -36.97
CA PHE A 76 16.98 -22.54 -36.21
C PHE A 76 18.30 -21.77 -36.33
N PRO A 77 18.58 -21.12 -37.48
CA PRO A 77 19.78 -20.33 -37.67
C PRO A 77 19.90 -19.25 -36.59
N ARG A 78 21.14 -18.93 -36.19
CA ARG A 78 21.39 -17.90 -35.18
C ARG A 78 20.92 -16.55 -35.73
N PRO A 79 19.93 -15.89 -35.10
CA PRO A 79 19.43 -14.64 -35.64
C PRO A 79 20.45 -13.52 -35.41
N VAL A 80 20.54 -12.59 -36.36
CA VAL A 80 21.43 -11.41 -36.32
C VAL A 80 20.96 -10.40 -35.26
N GLU A 81 19.64 -10.40 -34.97
CA GLU A 81 19.00 -9.64 -33.89
C GLU A 81 18.07 -10.57 -33.09
N LEU A 82 18.04 -10.42 -31.76
CA LEU A 82 17.24 -11.25 -30.88
C LEU A 82 15.81 -10.68 -30.81
N PHE A 83 14.97 -11.02 -31.78
CA PHE A 83 13.57 -10.58 -31.84
C PHE A 83 12.74 -11.16 -30.68
N ARG A 84 11.77 -10.38 -30.20
CA ARG A 84 10.81 -10.71 -29.13
C ARG A 84 9.49 -11.18 -29.73
N ASP A 85 9.56 -12.12 -30.66
CA ASP A 85 8.37 -12.63 -31.33
C ASP A 85 7.67 -13.64 -30.42
N LEU A 86 6.45 -13.32 -30.03
CA LEU A 86 5.57 -14.27 -29.35
C LEU A 86 5.27 -15.43 -30.30
N ASP A 87 5.25 -16.66 -29.76
CA ASP A 87 4.96 -17.88 -30.54
C ASP A 87 5.94 -18.11 -31.70
N SER A 88 7.23 -17.82 -31.48
CA SER A 88 8.26 -18.13 -32.47
C SER A 88 8.26 -19.64 -32.80
N ALA A 89 8.69 -20.01 -34.01
CA ALA A 89 8.77 -21.42 -34.41
C ALA A 89 9.65 -22.25 -33.45
N LEU A 90 10.70 -21.63 -32.87
CA LEU A 90 11.54 -22.26 -31.86
C LEU A 90 10.75 -22.52 -30.56
N ASP A 91 10.10 -21.50 -30.03
CA ASP A 91 9.33 -21.59 -28.77
C ASP A 91 8.18 -22.59 -28.89
N THR A 92 7.46 -22.56 -30.02
CA THR A 92 6.36 -23.50 -30.32
C THR A 92 6.86 -24.94 -30.44
N CYS A 93 7.97 -25.19 -31.16
CA CYS A 93 8.54 -26.54 -31.28
C CYS A 93 9.06 -27.07 -29.94
N VAL A 94 9.70 -26.23 -29.13
CA VAL A 94 10.21 -26.59 -27.80
C VAL A 94 9.06 -26.90 -26.84
N SER A 95 8.00 -26.08 -26.85
CA SER A 95 6.78 -26.29 -26.08
C SER A 95 6.10 -27.63 -26.43
N GLN A 96 5.89 -27.88 -27.73
CA GLN A 96 5.27 -29.12 -28.23
C GLN A 96 6.10 -30.36 -27.91
N LEU A 97 7.44 -30.27 -28.00
CA LEU A 97 8.32 -31.36 -27.60
C LEU A 97 8.25 -31.64 -26.09
N GLY A 98 8.16 -30.60 -25.27
CA GLY A 98 7.93 -30.72 -23.82
C GLY A 98 6.61 -31.43 -23.49
N TYR A 99 5.50 -31.03 -24.12
CA TYR A 99 4.21 -31.70 -23.96
C TYR A 99 4.24 -33.15 -24.44
N TRP A 100 4.96 -33.43 -25.53
CA TRP A 100 5.10 -34.79 -26.04
C TRP A 100 5.88 -35.68 -25.06
N LEU A 101 6.96 -35.18 -24.44
CA LEU A 101 7.70 -35.92 -23.41
C LEU A 101 6.83 -36.20 -22.18
N MET A 102 5.99 -35.25 -21.81
CA MET A 102 5.08 -35.38 -20.67
C MET A 102 3.93 -36.37 -20.94
N ASP A 103 3.26 -36.27 -22.09
CA ASP A 103 2.04 -37.03 -22.41
C ASP A 103 2.31 -38.31 -23.23
N GLY A 104 3.59 -38.62 -23.44
CA GLY A 104 4.06 -39.78 -24.17
C GLY A 104 3.49 -41.10 -23.64
N VAL A 105 3.23 -42.04 -24.56
CA VAL A 105 2.79 -43.38 -24.21
C VAL A 105 3.95 -44.13 -23.55
N PRO A 106 3.74 -44.76 -22.37
CA PRO A 106 4.77 -45.56 -21.74
C PRO A 106 5.14 -46.78 -22.59
N VAL A 107 6.36 -46.82 -23.12
CA VAL A 107 6.82 -47.91 -24.01
C VAL A 107 7.20 -49.17 -23.23
N MET A 108 7.62 -49.00 -21.97
CA MET A 108 7.97 -50.10 -21.05
C MET A 108 6.77 -50.88 -20.51
N ASP A 109 5.55 -50.45 -20.80
CA ASP A 109 4.34 -51.14 -20.39
C ASP A 109 3.69 -51.84 -21.60
N PRO A 110 3.81 -53.18 -21.69
CA PRO A 110 3.26 -53.96 -22.79
C PRO A 110 1.74 -53.78 -22.96
N ARG A 111 1.00 -53.35 -21.93
CA ARG A 111 -0.45 -53.11 -22.00
C ARG A 111 -0.80 -52.00 -22.98
N TRP A 112 0.06 -50.99 -23.14
CA TRP A 112 -0.13 -49.91 -24.10
C TRP A 112 0.20 -50.34 -25.54
N THR A 113 1.17 -51.23 -25.70
CA THR A 113 1.61 -51.76 -27.00
C THR A 113 0.65 -52.84 -27.53
N GLN A 114 0.06 -53.65 -26.65
CA GLN A 114 -0.91 -54.70 -26.98
C GLN A 114 -2.30 -54.15 -27.34
N LEU A 115 -2.64 -52.91 -26.97
CA LEU A 115 -3.83 -52.23 -27.50
C LEU A 115 -3.71 -51.89 -28.99
N GLN A 116 -2.48 -51.84 -29.52
CA GLN A 116 -2.22 -51.67 -30.94
C GLN A 116 -2.23 -53.02 -31.71
N PHE A 117 -2.13 -54.17 -31.01
CA PHE A 117 -2.13 -55.52 -31.58
C PHE A 117 -2.89 -56.52 -30.70
N PRO A 118 -4.14 -56.93 -31.05
CA PRO A 118 -4.98 -57.73 -30.18
C PRO A 118 -4.51 -59.20 -30.12
N GLY A 119 -4.02 -59.68 -28.96
CA GLY A 119 -3.67 -61.11 -28.84
C GLY A 119 -3.05 -61.66 -27.55
N GLY A 120 -2.87 -60.90 -26.46
CA GLY A 120 -2.23 -61.42 -25.24
C GLY A 120 -2.98 -61.06 -23.97
N SER A 121 -3.32 -62.06 -23.14
CA SER A 121 -3.90 -61.87 -21.80
C SER A 121 -2.86 -62.23 -20.75
N VAL A 122 -2.59 -61.31 -19.81
CA VAL A 122 -1.82 -61.57 -18.58
C VAL A 122 -2.49 -60.85 -17.41
N THR A 123 -2.56 -61.54 -16.27
CA THR A 123 -3.16 -61.10 -15.01
C THR A 123 -2.33 -60.03 -14.29
N VAL A 124 -3.03 -59.04 -13.72
CA VAL A 124 -2.51 -57.74 -13.27
C VAL A 124 -2.40 -57.70 -11.73
N SER A 125 -1.18 -57.48 -11.20
CA SER A 125 -0.98 -57.17 -9.78
C SER A 125 0.13 -56.14 -9.51
N SER A 126 0.75 -55.57 -10.55
CA SER A 126 1.92 -54.67 -10.45
C SER A 126 1.70 -53.25 -10.99
N ALA A 127 0.44 -52.82 -11.19
CA ALA A 127 0.12 -51.56 -11.87
C ALA A 127 0.66 -50.30 -11.17
N SER A 128 0.62 -50.24 -9.82
CA SER A 128 1.01 -49.03 -9.07
C SER A 128 2.52 -48.75 -9.08
N LEU A 129 3.38 -49.78 -9.10
CA LEU A 129 4.83 -49.58 -9.19
C LEU A 129 5.27 -49.15 -10.60
N LEU A 130 4.50 -49.52 -11.62
CA LEU A 130 4.78 -49.16 -13.00
C LEU A 130 4.48 -47.68 -13.25
N ILE A 131 3.34 -47.16 -12.77
CA ILE A 131 2.96 -45.74 -12.98
C ILE A 131 3.95 -44.79 -12.31
N HIS A 132 4.33 -45.02 -11.05
CA HIS A 132 5.26 -44.12 -10.37
C HIS A 132 6.63 -44.06 -11.07
N ARG A 133 7.18 -45.22 -11.45
CA ARG A 133 8.43 -45.29 -12.21
C ARG A 133 8.31 -44.60 -13.58
N GLN A 134 7.18 -44.76 -14.27
CA GLN A 134 6.93 -44.07 -15.54
C GLN A 134 6.94 -42.54 -15.39
N LEU A 135 6.45 -42.01 -14.28
CA LEU A 135 6.47 -40.57 -14.01
C LEU A 135 7.88 -40.07 -13.67
N GLU A 136 8.65 -40.83 -12.87
CA GLU A 136 10.08 -40.55 -12.60
C GLU A 136 10.88 -40.50 -13.90
N ASP A 137 10.66 -41.49 -14.76
CA ASP A 137 11.27 -41.64 -16.07
C ASP A 137 10.96 -40.44 -16.98
N LYS A 138 9.70 -39.97 -17.01
CA LYS A 138 9.29 -38.76 -17.74
C LYS A 138 9.98 -37.50 -17.20
N LEU A 139 10.12 -37.38 -15.88
CA LEU A 139 10.82 -36.25 -15.26
C LEU A 139 12.32 -36.26 -15.62
N GLN A 140 12.96 -37.43 -15.63
CA GLN A 140 14.35 -37.57 -16.08
C GLN A 140 14.51 -37.22 -17.56
N ALA A 141 13.59 -37.66 -18.42
CA ALA A 141 13.60 -37.30 -19.84
C ALA A 141 13.46 -35.77 -20.04
N HIS A 142 12.61 -35.12 -19.24
CA HIS A 142 12.47 -33.66 -19.24
C HIS A 142 13.77 -32.96 -18.79
N GLN A 143 14.45 -33.46 -17.76
CA GLN A 143 15.76 -32.94 -17.34
C GLN A 143 16.83 -33.10 -18.43
N LEU A 144 16.86 -34.24 -19.14
CA LEU A 144 17.73 -34.43 -20.29
C LEU A 144 17.42 -33.46 -21.42
N PHE A 145 16.14 -33.17 -21.65
CA PHE A 145 15.70 -32.17 -22.62
C PHE A 145 16.19 -30.77 -22.27
N LEU A 146 16.15 -30.35 -21.00
CA LEU A 146 16.72 -29.08 -20.56
C LEU A 146 18.24 -29.03 -20.78
N ASN A 147 18.95 -30.12 -20.47
CA ASN A 147 20.38 -30.23 -20.71
C ASN A 147 20.72 -30.13 -22.20
N PHE A 148 19.91 -30.73 -23.07
CA PHE A 148 20.00 -30.59 -24.52
C PHE A 148 19.85 -29.13 -24.96
N LEU A 149 18.78 -28.44 -24.50
CA LEU A 149 18.52 -27.04 -24.87
C LEU A 149 19.67 -26.12 -24.45
N LYS A 150 20.28 -26.38 -23.29
CA LYS A 150 21.45 -25.64 -22.79
C LYS A 150 22.72 -25.96 -23.57
N ALA A 151 22.99 -27.25 -23.84
CA ALA A 151 24.18 -27.72 -24.54
C ALA A 151 24.23 -27.32 -26.03
N VAL A 152 23.06 -27.15 -26.65
CA VAL A 152 22.93 -26.69 -28.05
C VAL A 152 22.74 -25.16 -28.13
N HIS A 153 22.78 -24.45 -27.00
CA HIS A 153 22.62 -22.99 -26.91
C HIS A 153 21.27 -22.47 -27.44
N LEU A 154 20.22 -23.28 -27.34
CA LEU A 154 18.84 -22.85 -27.59
C LEU A 154 18.24 -22.12 -26.38
N TRP A 155 18.66 -22.48 -25.16
CA TRP A 155 18.11 -21.91 -23.92
C TRP A 155 18.07 -20.38 -23.86
N PRO A 156 19.15 -19.63 -24.18
CA PRO A 156 19.13 -18.16 -24.10
C PRO A 156 18.34 -17.50 -25.24
N ARG A 157 17.90 -18.29 -26.23
CA ARG A 157 17.14 -17.81 -27.39
C ARG A 157 15.63 -17.87 -27.18
N LEU A 158 15.17 -18.64 -26.19
CA LEU A 158 13.76 -18.77 -25.84
C LEU A 158 13.19 -17.42 -25.40
N TYR A 159 11.95 -17.15 -25.78
CA TYR A 159 11.24 -15.94 -25.37
C TYR A 159 9.89 -16.28 -24.74
N ALA A 160 8.85 -16.51 -25.54
CA ALA A 160 7.50 -16.69 -25.03
C ALA A 160 6.59 -17.48 -25.96
N VAL A 161 5.64 -18.18 -25.35
CA VAL A 161 4.59 -18.93 -26.02
C VAL A 161 3.24 -18.61 -25.38
N THR A 162 2.17 -18.60 -26.18
CA THR A 162 0.81 -18.36 -25.73
C THR A 162 0.29 -19.62 -25.03
N VAL A 163 0.11 -19.51 -23.70
CA VAL A 163 -0.43 -20.57 -22.85
C VAL A 163 -1.73 -20.06 -22.25
N ARG A 164 -2.84 -20.78 -22.49
CA ARG A 164 -4.17 -20.44 -21.94
C ARG A 164 -4.64 -19.01 -22.30
N GLY A 165 -4.28 -18.54 -23.50
CA GLY A 165 -4.68 -17.22 -24.01
C GLY A 165 -3.84 -16.05 -23.52
N SER A 166 -2.78 -16.29 -22.74
CA SER A 166 -1.83 -15.27 -22.28
C SER A 166 -0.39 -15.64 -22.66
N PRO A 167 0.48 -14.66 -22.94
CA PRO A 167 1.90 -14.92 -23.21
C PRO A 167 2.60 -15.36 -21.93
N MET A 168 3.32 -16.47 -22.00
CA MET A 168 4.11 -17.03 -20.91
C MET A 168 5.53 -17.32 -21.39
N ALA A 169 6.54 -17.05 -20.56
CA ALA A 169 7.91 -17.36 -20.93
C ALA A 169 8.09 -18.87 -21.13
N THR A 170 8.71 -19.27 -22.25
CA THR A 170 8.78 -20.69 -22.65
C THR A 170 9.52 -21.54 -21.62
N ASN A 171 10.54 -20.99 -20.97
CA ASN A 171 11.29 -21.68 -19.92
C ASN A 171 10.45 -21.89 -18.64
N LEU A 172 9.58 -20.93 -18.29
CA LEU A 172 8.62 -21.08 -17.17
C LEU A 172 7.51 -22.08 -17.51
N LEU A 173 7.12 -22.20 -18.78
CA LEU A 173 6.26 -23.29 -19.22
C LEU A 173 6.95 -24.65 -19.03
N LEU A 174 8.22 -24.79 -19.39
CA LEU A 174 8.97 -26.03 -19.15
C LEU A 174 9.08 -26.33 -17.65
N GLN A 175 9.19 -25.31 -16.80
CA GLN A 175 9.13 -25.50 -15.34
C GLN A 175 7.75 -25.99 -14.88
N GLU A 176 6.65 -25.39 -15.36
CA GLU A 176 5.27 -25.85 -15.10
C GLU A 176 5.10 -27.32 -15.51
N GLN A 177 5.73 -27.74 -16.61
CA GLN A 177 5.67 -29.13 -17.05
C GLN A 177 6.35 -30.09 -16.06
N ALA A 178 7.54 -29.75 -15.57
CA ALA A 178 8.21 -30.52 -14.54
C ALA A 178 7.44 -30.53 -13.21
N GLU A 179 6.86 -29.39 -12.83
CA GLU A 179 5.98 -29.27 -11.66
C GLU A 179 4.78 -30.22 -11.73
N LYS A 180 4.12 -30.32 -12.89
CA LYS A 180 2.98 -31.26 -13.06
C LYS A 180 3.43 -32.73 -12.97
N LEU A 181 4.63 -33.07 -13.43
CA LEU A 181 5.17 -34.43 -13.26
C LEU A 181 5.41 -34.76 -11.78
N VAL A 182 5.99 -33.83 -11.03
CA VAL A 182 6.17 -33.97 -9.57
C VAL A 182 4.83 -34.08 -8.86
N ALA A 183 3.87 -33.21 -9.20
CA ALA A 183 2.51 -33.26 -8.65
C ALA A 183 1.81 -34.59 -8.94
N ALA A 184 2.00 -35.16 -10.13
CA ALA A 184 1.46 -36.47 -10.50
C ALA A 184 2.08 -37.61 -9.69
N MET A 185 3.41 -37.55 -9.45
CA MET A 185 4.10 -38.53 -8.60
C MET A 185 3.57 -38.53 -7.17
N GLU A 186 3.37 -37.33 -6.59
CA GLU A 186 2.83 -37.18 -5.25
C GLU A 186 1.33 -37.54 -5.17
N LEU A 187 0.53 -37.16 -6.16
CA LEU A 187 -0.86 -37.60 -6.21
C LEU A 187 -0.98 -39.13 -6.23
N HIS A 188 -0.11 -39.79 -7.00
CA HIS A 188 -0.06 -41.25 -7.05
C HIS A 188 0.45 -41.86 -5.73
N SER A 189 1.41 -41.23 -5.04
CA SER A 189 1.88 -41.68 -3.73
C SER A 189 0.73 -41.65 -2.70
N LEU A 190 -0.08 -40.59 -2.72
CA LEU A 190 -1.25 -40.39 -1.86
C LEU A 190 -2.43 -41.29 -2.21
N GLN A 191 -2.54 -41.75 -3.46
CA GLN A 191 -3.58 -42.69 -3.89
C GLN A 191 -3.57 -43.99 -3.09
N ALA A 192 -2.41 -44.42 -2.58
CA ALA A 192 -2.34 -45.58 -1.67
C ALA A 192 -3.11 -45.37 -0.36
N GLN A 193 -3.23 -44.14 0.12
CA GLN A 193 -3.90 -43.77 1.38
C GLN A 193 -5.34 -43.30 1.15
N PHE A 194 -5.59 -42.54 0.09
CA PHE A 194 -6.88 -41.92 -0.22
C PHE A 194 -7.52 -42.45 -1.51
N ASN A 195 -7.40 -43.76 -1.73
CA ASN A 195 -7.77 -44.40 -2.99
C ASN A 195 -9.21 -44.11 -3.43
N THR A 196 -10.17 -44.17 -2.51
CA THR A 196 -11.60 -43.99 -2.81
C THR A 196 -11.90 -42.61 -3.40
N ILE A 197 -11.29 -41.57 -2.84
CA ILE A 197 -11.48 -40.17 -3.21
C ILE A 197 -10.76 -39.88 -4.53
N ILE A 198 -9.48 -40.27 -4.62
CA ILE A 198 -8.66 -40.01 -5.81
C ILE A 198 -9.17 -40.78 -7.02
N ASP A 199 -9.54 -42.06 -6.88
CA ASP A 199 -10.10 -42.84 -7.98
C ASP A 199 -11.46 -42.29 -8.46
N ALA A 200 -12.29 -41.75 -7.55
CA ALA A 200 -13.55 -41.13 -7.92
C ALA A 200 -13.32 -39.86 -8.75
N GLY A 201 -12.40 -39.00 -8.31
CA GLY A 201 -11.99 -37.81 -9.07
C GLY A 201 -11.41 -38.18 -10.45
N ILE A 202 -10.52 -39.18 -10.52
CA ILE A 202 -9.94 -39.65 -11.78
C ILE A 202 -11.02 -40.15 -12.74
N ARG A 203 -11.98 -40.94 -12.24
CA ARG A 203 -13.11 -41.42 -13.06
C ARG A 203 -13.92 -40.26 -13.63
N ARG A 204 -14.19 -39.23 -12.82
CA ARG A 204 -14.94 -38.04 -13.24
C ARG A 204 -14.23 -37.29 -14.37
N VAL A 205 -12.93 -37.04 -14.22
CA VAL A 205 -12.10 -36.40 -15.27
C VAL A 205 -12.13 -37.17 -16.59
N ILE A 206 -12.00 -38.51 -16.53
CA ILE A 206 -12.01 -39.37 -17.73
C ILE A 206 -13.39 -39.40 -18.40
N GLN A 207 -14.47 -39.38 -17.61
CA GLN A 207 -15.85 -39.33 -18.14
C GLN A 207 -16.13 -38.01 -18.87
N GLU A 208 -15.71 -36.87 -18.31
CA GLU A 208 -15.85 -35.56 -18.96
C GLU A 208 -15.03 -35.46 -20.25
N CYS A 209 -13.86 -36.10 -20.29
CA CYS A 209 -13.00 -36.14 -21.47
C CYS A 209 -13.51 -37.10 -22.57
N SER A 210 -14.65 -37.77 -22.38
CA SER A 210 -15.27 -38.69 -23.37
C SER A 210 -14.33 -39.81 -23.87
N ALA A 211 -13.33 -40.19 -23.06
CA ALA A 211 -12.39 -41.24 -23.45
C ALA A 211 -13.02 -42.61 -23.18
N SER A 212 -13.37 -43.34 -24.24
CA SER A 212 -13.73 -44.76 -24.10
C SER A 212 -12.50 -45.50 -23.57
N THR A 213 -12.65 -46.22 -22.46
CA THR A 213 -11.57 -47.05 -21.89
C THR A 213 -11.62 -48.43 -22.57
N PRO A 214 -10.80 -48.71 -23.60
CA PRO A 214 -10.72 -50.06 -24.17
C PRO A 214 -10.23 -51.05 -23.11
N GLY A 215 -10.71 -52.30 -23.21
CA GLY A 215 -10.48 -53.33 -22.20
C GLY A 215 -9.00 -53.64 -21.97
N GLY A 216 -8.55 -53.51 -20.71
CA GLY A 216 -7.19 -53.88 -20.26
C GLY A 216 -6.45 -52.78 -19.48
N LEU A 217 -6.85 -51.51 -19.64
CA LEU A 217 -6.27 -50.36 -18.93
C LEU A 217 -7.28 -49.72 -17.97
N THR A 218 -6.78 -49.19 -16.85
CA THR A 218 -7.58 -48.50 -15.83
C THR A 218 -7.73 -47.01 -16.16
N ALA A 219 -8.73 -46.35 -15.57
CA ALA A 219 -8.87 -44.89 -15.68
C ALA A 219 -7.63 -44.13 -15.18
N ALA A 220 -6.95 -44.67 -14.17
CA ALA A 220 -5.68 -44.14 -13.65
C ALA A 220 -4.56 -44.20 -14.70
N ASP A 221 -4.45 -45.29 -15.46
CA ASP A 221 -3.44 -45.41 -16.53
C ASP A 221 -3.61 -44.30 -17.58
N TYR A 222 -4.86 -43.99 -17.98
CA TYR A 222 -5.14 -42.90 -18.94
C TYR A 222 -4.89 -41.51 -18.36
N PHE A 223 -5.19 -41.32 -17.08
CA PHE A 223 -4.99 -40.04 -16.40
C PHE A 223 -3.50 -39.72 -16.23
N TYR A 224 -2.69 -40.65 -15.69
CA TYR A 224 -1.25 -40.44 -15.52
C TYR A 224 -0.46 -40.52 -16.83
N ARG A 225 -1.09 -40.97 -17.93
CA ARG A 225 -0.54 -40.75 -19.27
C ARG A 225 -0.56 -39.27 -19.64
N LYS A 226 -1.70 -38.59 -19.48
CA LYS A 226 -1.91 -37.18 -19.84
C LYS A 226 -1.65 -36.25 -18.66
N VAL A 227 -0.39 -36.15 -18.24
CA VAL A 227 0.00 -35.31 -17.10
C VAL A 227 -0.22 -33.82 -17.39
N SER A 228 -0.31 -33.42 -18.67
CA SER A 228 -0.58 -32.02 -19.04
C SER A 228 -1.93 -31.52 -18.56
N GLU A 229 -2.90 -32.42 -18.39
CA GLU A 229 -4.27 -32.14 -17.93
C GLU A 229 -4.45 -32.42 -16.42
N LEU A 230 -3.36 -32.61 -15.67
CA LEU A 230 -3.40 -32.93 -14.23
C LEU A 230 -4.23 -31.93 -13.43
N ASP A 231 -4.21 -30.65 -13.80
CA ASP A 231 -4.94 -29.57 -13.13
C ASP A 231 -6.45 -29.81 -13.04
N LYS A 232 -7.03 -30.63 -13.93
CA LYS A 232 -8.46 -30.97 -13.91
C LYS A 232 -8.89 -31.85 -12.74
N ILE A 233 -7.95 -32.53 -12.07
CA ILE A 233 -8.30 -33.39 -10.92
C ILE A 233 -8.82 -32.58 -9.73
N PHE A 234 -8.29 -31.38 -9.50
CA PHE A 234 -8.66 -30.58 -8.34
C PHE A 234 -10.11 -30.09 -8.40
N PRO A 235 -10.61 -29.51 -9.51
CA PRO A 235 -12.05 -29.27 -9.68
C PRO A 235 -12.89 -30.54 -9.49
N ALA A 236 -12.49 -31.65 -10.11
CA ALA A 236 -13.24 -32.91 -10.04
C ALA A 236 -13.35 -33.46 -8.62
N LEU A 237 -12.31 -33.30 -7.78
CA LEU A 237 -12.32 -33.70 -6.37
C LEU A 237 -13.32 -32.86 -5.56
N VAL A 238 -13.34 -31.55 -5.76
CA VAL A 238 -14.26 -30.64 -5.04
C VAL A 238 -15.71 -30.90 -5.46
N GLU A 239 -15.97 -31.13 -6.75
CA GLU A 239 -17.32 -31.45 -7.21
C GLU A 239 -17.82 -32.79 -6.68
N GLU A 240 -16.96 -33.82 -6.66
CA GLU A 240 -17.29 -35.12 -6.07
C GLU A 240 -17.54 -35.00 -4.57
N GLU A 241 -16.75 -34.20 -3.86
CA GLU A 241 -16.97 -33.88 -2.46
C GLU A 241 -18.33 -33.20 -2.25
N GLU A 242 -18.65 -32.15 -3.00
CA GLU A 242 -19.94 -31.46 -2.92
C GLU A 242 -21.12 -32.40 -3.20
N ASP A 243 -20.99 -33.28 -4.18
CA ASP A 243 -22.04 -34.25 -4.53
C ASP A 243 -22.24 -35.27 -3.40
N GLN A 244 -21.17 -35.76 -2.78
CA GLN A 244 -21.27 -36.66 -1.62
C GLN A 244 -21.85 -35.95 -0.38
N LEU A 245 -21.51 -34.68 -0.15
CA LEU A 245 -22.10 -33.89 0.94
C LEU A 245 -23.60 -33.68 0.75
N LYS A 246 -24.06 -33.44 -0.49
CA LYS A 246 -25.51 -33.34 -0.83
C LYS A 246 -26.27 -34.64 -0.58
N MET A 247 -25.61 -35.80 -0.66
CA MET A 247 -26.24 -37.10 -0.40
C MET A 247 -26.53 -37.37 1.08
N GLY A 248 -26.06 -36.51 2.00
CA GLY A 248 -26.37 -36.58 3.42
C GLY A 248 -25.52 -37.61 4.16
N LEU A 249 -24.23 -37.33 4.30
CA LEU A 249 -23.29 -38.16 5.05
C LEU A 249 -23.47 -38.03 6.57
N SER A 250 -22.91 -38.99 7.31
CA SER A 250 -22.78 -38.82 8.76
C SER A 250 -21.78 -37.70 9.08
N PRO A 251 -21.93 -36.95 10.18
CA PRO A 251 -21.02 -35.85 10.51
C PRO A 251 -19.55 -36.28 10.57
N ARG A 252 -19.28 -37.50 11.07
CA ARG A 252 -17.92 -38.05 11.09
C ARG A 252 -17.35 -38.30 9.69
N ASP A 253 -18.17 -38.80 8.77
CA ASP A 253 -17.74 -39.09 7.39
C ASP A 253 -17.60 -37.79 6.57
N GLU A 254 -18.48 -36.81 6.80
CA GLU A 254 -18.37 -35.45 6.25
C GLU A 254 -17.03 -34.80 6.67
N PHE A 255 -16.70 -34.82 7.96
CA PHE A 255 -15.43 -34.29 8.43
C PHE A 255 -14.23 -35.02 7.82
N ALA A 256 -14.28 -36.35 7.75
CA ALA A 256 -13.20 -37.16 7.18
C ALA A 256 -13.01 -36.88 5.68
N LEU A 257 -14.11 -36.76 4.92
CA LEU A 257 -14.06 -36.43 3.50
C LEU A 257 -13.37 -35.08 3.27
N ILE A 258 -13.84 -34.03 3.96
CA ILE A 258 -13.31 -32.67 3.80
C ILE A 258 -11.83 -32.60 4.19
N THR A 259 -11.47 -33.18 5.34
CA THR A 259 -10.08 -33.16 5.80
C THR A 259 -9.14 -34.01 4.94
N ASN A 260 -9.64 -35.09 4.32
CA ASN A 260 -8.86 -35.89 3.38
C ASN A 260 -8.63 -35.13 2.07
N VAL A 261 -9.65 -34.48 1.51
CA VAL A 261 -9.51 -33.65 0.31
C VAL A 261 -8.55 -32.49 0.57
N ASN A 262 -8.68 -31.78 1.70
CA ASN A 262 -7.74 -30.74 2.10
C ASN A 262 -6.30 -31.25 2.18
N THR A 263 -6.10 -32.45 2.73
CA THR A 263 -4.77 -33.07 2.83
C THR A 263 -4.19 -33.32 1.43
N ILE A 264 -4.97 -33.88 0.50
CA ILE A 264 -4.52 -34.11 -0.88
C ILE A 264 -4.09 -32.80 -1.54
N PHE A 265 -4.93 -31.76 -1.43
CA PHE A 265 -4.63 -30.43 -1.96
C PHE A 265 -3.32 -29.86 -1.39
N VAL A 266 -3.21 -29.83 -0.06
CA VAL A 266 -2.05 -29.24 0.62
C VAL A 266 -0.77 -29.98 0.26
N TRP A 267 -0.76 -31.31 0.32
CA TRP A 267 0.46 -32.09 0.08
C TRP A 267 0.94 -31.94 -1.37
N VAL A 268 0.07 -32.14 -2.35
CA VAL A 268 0.46 -32.07 -3.77
C VAL A 268 0.94 -30.67 -4.14
N LEU A 269 0.19 -29.62 -3.77
CA LEU A 269 0.51 -28.25 -4.15
C LEU A 269 1.70 -27.68 -3.38
N ARG A 270 1.90 -28.10 -2.13
CA ARG A 270 3.08 -27.70 -1.35
C ARG A 270 4.35 -28.30 -1.94
N ASP A 271 4.34 -29.57 -2.35
CA ASP A 271 5.52 -30.18 -2.97
C ASP A 271 5.88 -29.51 -4.30
N VAL A 272 4.88 -29.11 -5.08
CA VAL A 272 5.08 -28.28 -6.29
C VAL A 272 5.76 -26.95 -5.96
N CYS A 273 5.32 -26.26 -4.91
CA CYS A 273 5.94 -25.00 -4.49
C CYS A 273 7.39 -25.22 -4.03
N LEU A 274 7.66 -26.28 -3.26
CA LEU A 274 9.01 -26.64 -2.83
C LEU A 274 9.93 -26.97 -4.02
N PHE A 275 9.41 -27.67 -5.02
CA PHE A 275 10.13 -27.96 -6.26
C PHE A 275 10.48 -26.68 -7.01
N ARG A 276 9.51 -25.76 -7.15
CA ARG A 276 9.71 -24.46 -7.81
C ARG A 276 10.84 -23.67 -7.16
N ASP A 277 10.83 -23.59 -5.83
CA ASP A 277 11.85 -22.86 -5.06
C ASP A 277 13.22 -23.54 -5.19
N ARG A 278 13.27 -24.87 -5.17
CA ARG A 278 14.53 -25.63 -5.29
C ARG A 278 15.17 -25.49 -6.67
N GLU A 279 14.37 -25.56 -7.73
CA GLU A 279 14.85 -25.60 -9.11
C GLU A 279 14.82 -24.23 -9.81
N GLN A 280 14.51 -23.14 -9.10
CA GLN A 280 14.38 -21.80 -9.68
C GLN A 280 15.57 -21.42 -10.58
N LEU A 281 16.81 -21.60 -10.09
CA LEU A 281 18.04 -21.30 -10.83
C LEU A 281 18.24 -22.20 -12.06
N THR A 282 17.69 -23.41 -12.05
CA THR A 282 17.77 -24.35 -13.18
C THR A 282 16.94 -23.84 -14.35
N TYR A 283 15.81 -23.20 -14.08
CA TYR A 283 14.86 -22.74 -15.09
C TYR A 283 14.97 -21.24 -15.42
N GLU A 284 15.83 -20.51 -14.71
CA GLU A 284 16.02 -19.07 -14.90
C GLU A 284 16.56 -18.70 -16.31
N CYS A 285 15.99 -17.64 -16.86
CA CYS A 285 16.37 -17.02 -18.12
C CYS A 285 16.22 -15.50 -18.03
N ALA A 286 17.24 -14.76 -18.48
CA ALA A 286 17.30 -13.29 -18.40
C ALA A 286 16.18 -12.53 -19.14
N ARG A 287 15.29 -13.23 -19.86
CA ARG A 287 14.20 -12.66 -20.67
C ARG A 287 12.82 -12.74 -20.00
N GLU A 288 12.73 -13.32 -18.80
CA GLU A 288 11.47 -13.49 -18.06
C GLU A 288 10.85 -12.17 -17.58
N THR A 289 11.65 -11.13 -17.37
CA THR A 289 11.25 -9.93 -16.61
C THR A 289 10.20 -9.04 -17.27
N SER A 290 9.78 -9.32 -18.51
CA SER A 290 8.81 -8.50 -19.25
C SER A 290 7.42 -9.14 -19.42
N LEU A 291 7.18 -10.32 -18.81
CA LEU A 291 5.94 -11.06 -18.98
C LEU A 291 5.31 -11.38 -17.62
N GLU A 292 3.99 -11.40 -17.59
CA GLU A 292 3.26 -11.88 -16.43
C GLU A 292 3.41 -13.39 -16.30
N PHE A 293 3.83 -13.85 -15.12
CA PHE A 293 3.91 -15.27 -14.81
C PHE A 293 2.70 -15.69 -13.97
N ARG A 294 1.86 -16.54 -14.57
CA ARG A 294 0.73 -17.19 -13.90
C ARG A 294 0.98 -18.70 -13.87
N PRO A 295 1.55 -19.24 -12.77
CA PRO A 295 1.72 -20.68 -12.66
C PRO A 295 0.35 -21.36 -12.62
N TRP A 296 0.27 -22.61 -13.08
CA TRP A 296 -0.97 -23.38 -13.03
C TRP A 296 -1.56 -23.51 -11.62
N THR A 297 -0.75 -23.49 -10.56
CA THR A 297 -1.22 -23.48 -9.17
C THR A 297 -2.05 -22.23 -8.85
N THR A 298 -1.77 -21.10 -9.50
CA THR A 298 -2.53 -19.84 -9.33
C THR A 298 -3.88 -19.89 -10.07
N ILE A 299 -4.03 -20.76 -11.06
CA ILE A 299 -5.32 -20.99 -11.75
C ILE A 299 -6.26 -21.78 -10.86
N LEU A 300 -5.72 -22.68 -10.04
CA LEU A 300 -6.48 -23.44 -9.05
C LEU A 300 -6.95 -22.56 -7.88
N ARG A 301 -6.55 -21.29 -7.80
CA ARG A 301 -6.92 -20.37 -6.71
C ARG A 301 -8.41 -20.39 -6.41
N ASP A 302 -9.28 -20.23 -7.41
CA ASP A 302 -10.74 -20.20 -7.18
C ASP A 302 -11.25 -21.53 -6.61
N ILE A 303 -10.66 -22.65 -7.01
CA ILE A 303 -10.99 -23.99 -6.50
C ILE A 303 -10.51 -24.16 -5.06
N ILE A 304 -9.28 -23.70 -4.75
CA ILE A 304 -8.75 -23.74 -3.39
C ILE A 304 -9.55 -22.80 -2.47
N CYS A 305 -9.99 -21.64 -2.97
CA CYS A 305 -10.88 -20.72 -2.25
C CYS A 305 -12.23 -21.36 -1.92
N LYS A 306 -12.83 -22.08 -2.89
CA LYS A 306 -14.04 -22.88 -2.64
C LYS A 306 -13.80 -23.93 -1.58
N GLN A 307 -12.69 -24.68 -1.66
CA GLN A 307 -12.35 -25.70 -0.68
C GLN A 307 -12.13 -25.12 0.73
N HIS A 308 -11.41 -24.01 0.82
CA HIS A 308 -11.22 -23.30 2.08
C HIS A 308 -12.56 -22.84 2.68
N THR A 309 -13.46 -22.32 1.85
CA THR A 309 -14.79 -21.88 2.27
C THR A 309 -15.62 -23.05 2.78
N LEU A 310 -15.65 -24.16 2.04
CA LEU A 310 -16.34 -25.40 2.41
C LEU A 310 -15.80 -25.96 3.74
N ALA A 311 -14.49 -26.01 3.92
CA ALA A 311 -13.87 -26.42 5.18
C ALA A 311 -14.20 -25.46 6.33
N THR A 312 -14.32 -24.16 6.06
CA THR A 312 -14.70 -23.16 7.08
C THR A 312 -16.17 -23.31 7.50
N THR A 313 -17.09 -23.57 6.57
CA THR A 313 -18.53 -23.66 6.87
C THR A 313 -18.92 -25.01 7.46
N ASN A 314 -18.40 -26.10 6.91
CA ASN A 314 -18.85 -27.45 7.22
C ASN A 314 -17.93 -28.14 8.23
N ALA A 315 -16.62 -28.17 7.98
CA ALA A 315 -15.71 -28.93 8.84
C ALA A 315 -15.55 -28.32 10.25
N ILE A 316 -15.66 -27.00 10.40
CA ILE A 316 -15.66 -26.34 11.72
C ILE A 316 -16.92 -26.66 12.51
N ALA A 317 -18.09 -26.68 11.87
CA ALA A 317 -19.37 -26.96 12.52
C ALA A 317 -19.47 -28.41 13.03
N VAL A 318 -18.78 -29.32 12.33
CA VAL A 318 -18.85 -30.77 12.56
C VAL A 318 -17.70 -31.30 13.42
N ALA A 319 -16.67 -30.49 13.70
CA ALA A 319 -15.54 -30.92 14.52
C ALA A 319 -15.96 -31.25 15.97
N GLU A 320 -15.74 -32.51 16.38
CA GLU A 320 -16.14 -32.99 17.72
C GLU A 320 -15.08 -32.73 18.80
N ASN A 321 -13.79 -32.80 18.44
CA ASN A 321 -12.66 -32.83 19.38
C ASN A 321 -11.66 -31.69 19.15
N ALA A 322 -10.96 -31.27 20.20
CA ALA A 322 -9.90 -30.25 20.11
C ALA A 322 -8.78 -30.60 19.11
N THR A 323 -8.49 -31.89 18.93
CA THR A 323 -7.56 -32.40 17.91
C THR A 323 -8.09 -32.21 16.49
N SER A 324 -9.37 -32.53 16.25
CA SER A 324 -10.07 -32.31 14.98
C SER A 324 -10.14 -30.82 14.61
N PHE A 325 -10.47 -29.97 15.58
CA PHE A 325 -10.38 -28.51 15.41
C PHE A 325 -8.96 -28.05 15.07
N GLY A 326 -7.97 -28.54 15.81
CA GLY A 326 -6.56 -28.25 15.56
C GLY A 326 -6.09 -28.69 14.17
N GLN A 327 -6.59 -29.81 13.65
CA GLN A 327 -6.28 -30.29 12.30
C GLN A 327 -6.92 -29.40 11.22
N VAL A 328 -8.21 -29.09 11.33
CA VAL A 328 -8.91 -28.26 10.33
C VAL A 328 -8.27 -26.87 10.24
N PHE A 329 -7.99 -26.22 11.36
CA PHE A 329 -7.37 -24.90 11.33
C PHE A 329 -5.94 -24.93 10.79
N LEU A 330 -5.22 -26.04 10.91
CA LEU A 330 -3.89 -26.19 10.30
C LEU A 330 -4.05 -26.27 8.79
N GLN A 331 -4.95 -27.12 8.31
CA GLN A 331 -5.26 -27.25 6.88
C GLN A 331 -5.78 -25.94 6.27
N LEU A 332 -6.66 -25.20 6.96
CA LEU A 332 -7.13 -23.89 6.52
C LEU A 332 -5.95 -22.90 6.38
N THR A 333 -5.02 -22.91 7.33
CA THR A 333 -3.80 -22.07 7.27
C THR A 333 -2.93 -22.47 6.08
N ASP A 334 -2.73 -23.77 5.85
CA ASP A 334 -1.93 -24.27 4.73
C ASP A 334 -2.58 -23.97 3.36
N LEU A 335 -3.90 -24.12 3.23
CA LEU A 335 -4.65 -23.77 2.02
C LEU A 335 -4.60 -22.26 1.74
N ALA A 336 -4.77 -21.44 2.78
CA ALA A 336 -4.63 -19.99 2.67
C ALA A 336 -3.20 -19.60 2.25
N ASP A 337 -2.18 -20.24 2.82
CA ASP A 337 -0.79 -19.99 2.46
C ASP A 337 -0.52 -20.30 0.98
N LEU A 338 -1.06 -21.39 0.43
CA LEU A 338 -0.94 -21.73 -0.99
C LEU A 338 -1.55 -20.64 -1.90
N ILE A 339 -2.76 -20.16 -1.56
CA ILE A 339 -3.43 -19.10 -2.32
C ILE A 339 -2.61 -17.79 -2.28
N LEU A 340 -2.20 -17.39 -1.09
CA LEU A 340 -1.49 -16.12 -0.88
C LEU A 340 -0.07 -16.16 -1.47
N ASN A 341 0.59 -17.32 -1.47
CA ASN A 341 1.86 -17.51 -2.16
C ASN A 341 1.71 -17.40 -3.68
N GLY A 342 0.62 -17.95 -4.25
CA GLY A 342 0.30 -17.81 -5.67
C GLY A 342 0.10 -16.35 -6.10
N HIS A 343 -0.50 -15.53 -5.24
CA HIS A 343 -0.60 -14.07 -5.46
C HIS A 343 0.76 -13.38 -5.45
N LYS A 344 1.66 -13.73 -4.51
CA LYS A 344 3.02 -13.15 -4.44
C LYS A 344 3.82 -13.44 -5.72
N VAL A 345 3.85 -14.69 -6.15
CA VAL A 345 4.54 -15.09 -7.39
C VAL A 345 4.02 -14.31 -8.61
N GLN A 346 2.70 -14.10 -8.69
CA GLN A 346 2.10 -13.33 -9.77
C GLN A 346 2.45 -11.82 -9.65
N LEU A 347 2.41 -11.24 -8.45
CA LEU A 347 2.77 -9.84 -8.20
C LEU A 347 4.24 -9.54 -8.55
N ASP A 348 5.17 -10.44 -8.20
CA ASP A 348 6.59 -10.29 -8.49
C ASP A 348 6.85 -10.19 -10.01
N SER A 349 6.08 -10.93 -10.81
CA SER A 349 6.16 -10.86 -12.28
C SER A 349 5.56 -9.60 -12.88
N LEU A 350 4.62 -8.94 -12.18
CA LEU A 350 3.86 -7.79 -12.66
C LEU A 350 4.52 -6.44 -12.36
N THR A 351 5.75 -6.41 -11.85
CA THR A 351 6.49 -5.19 -11.52
C THR A 351 6.62 -4.19 -12.69
N HIS A 352 6.52 -4.66 -13.94
CA HIS A 352 6.57 -3.83 -15.14
C HIS A 352 5.21 -3.23 -15.56
N ASN A 353 4.08 -3.73 -15.03
CA ASN A 353 2.73 -3.30 -15.40
C ASN A 353 1.96 -2.79 -14.17
N GLN A 354 2.07 -1.48 -13.92
CA GLN A 354 1.53 -0.83 -12.73
C GLN A 354 0.02 -1.03 -12.54
N ALA A 355 -0.79 -0.90 -13.60
CA ALA A 355 -2.25 -1.00 -13.48
C ALA A 355 -2.72 -2.41 -13.11
N ALA A 356 -2.13 -3.43 -13.74
CA ALA A 356 -2.42 -4.83 -13.41
C ALA A 356 -1.90 -5.19 -12.00
N TYR A 357 -0.73 -4.67 -11.64
CA TYR A 357 -0.14 -4.84 -10.31
C TYR A 357 -1.04 -4.25 -9.21
N GLU A 358 -1.55 -3.03 -9.39
CA GLU A 358 -2.44 -2.38 -8.42
C GLU A 358 -3.77 -3.14 -8.25
N ALA A 359 -4.38 -3.58 -9.35
CA ALA A 359 -5.61 -4.37 -9.30
C ALA A 359 -5.41 -5.71 -8.56
N LEU A 360 -4.33 -6.43 -8.87
CA LEU A 360 -4.00 -7.69 -8.19
C LEU A 360 -3.63 -7.47 -6.72
N LYS A 361 -2.91 -6.38 -6.40
CA LYS A 361 -2.54 -6.02 -5.03
C LYS A 361 -3.78 -5.76 -4.17
N LEU A 362 -4.81 -5.11 -4.73
CA LEU A 362 -6.08 -4.90 -4.04
C LEU A 362 -6.78 -6.24 -3.76
N GLN A 363 -6.85 -7.13 -4.75
CA GLN A 363 -7.42 -8.47 -4.56
C GLN A 363 -6.64 -9.26 -3.50
N TYR A 364 -5.30 -9.22 -3.55
CA TYR A 364 -4.44 -9.84 -2.55
C TYR A 364 -4.71 -9.31 -1.13
N GLN A 365 -4.91 -8.00 -0.98
CA GLN A 365 -5.27 -7.40 0.31
C GLN A 365 -6.63 -7.90 0.84
N GLN A 366 -7.64 -8.01 -0.03
CA GLN A 366 -8.97 -8.51 0.32
C GLN A 366 -8.92 -9.99 0.72
N ASP A 367 -8.22 -10.80 -0.07
CA ASP A 367 -8.08 -12.24 0.14
C ASP A 367 -7.33 -12.54 1.45
N ARG A 368 -6.24 -11.80 1.76
CA ARG A 368 -5.52 -11.93 3.05
C ARG A 368 -6.48 -11.80 4.23
N ARG A 369 -7.27 -10.72 4.26
CA ARG A 369 -8.25 -10.49 5.33
C ARG A 369 -9.32 -11.57 5.36
N HIS A 370 -9.81 -11.98 4.19
CA HIS A 370 -10.83 -13.01 4.09
C HIS A 370 -10.39 -14.34 4.69
N PHE A 371 -9.15 -14.77 4.44
CA PHE A 371 -8.62 -16.04 4.94
C PHE A 371 -8.13 -15.98 6.39
N ILE A 372 -7.64 -14.83 6.86
CA ILE A 372 -7.16 -14.68 8.24
C ILE A 372 -8.34 -14.48 9.23
N ALA A 373 -9.42 -13.79 8.82
CA ALA A 373 -10.53 -13.46 9.71
C ALA A 373 -11.20 -14.68 10.41
N PRO A 374 -11.44 -15.84 9.74
CA PRO A 374 -11.93 -17.04 10.41
C PRO A 374 -11.03 -17.53 11.54
N LEU A 375 -9.71 -17.43 11.40
CA LEU A 375 -8.73 -17.83 12.42
C LEU A 375 -8.81 -16.92 13.66
N ILE A 376 -8.95 -15.61 13.44
CA ILE A 376 -9.11 -14.61 14.51
C ILE A 376 -10.43 -14.86 15.27
N LYS A 377 -11.54 -15.05 14.55
CA LYS A 377 -12.86 -15.35 15.15
C LYS A 377 -12.84 -16.63 15.99
N ALA A 378 -12.08 -17.63 15.57
CA ALA A 378 -11.91 -18.89 16.29
C ALA A 378 -10.85 -18.82 17.41
N THR A 379 -10.33 -17.64 17.75
CA THR A 379 -9.29 -17.42 18.78
C THR A 379 -7.95 -18.13 18.53
N GLN A 380 -7.68 -18.55 17.29
CA GLN A 380 -6.42 -19.18 16.87
C GLN A 380 -5.34 -18.12 16.57
N TYR A 381 -5.06 -17.26 17.55
CA TYR A 381 -4.25 -16.06 17.36
C TYR A 381 -2.83 -16.34 16.87
N GLU A 382 -2.15 -17.38 17.37
CA GLU A 382 -0.79 -17.69 16.91
C GLU A 382 -0.74 -18.12 15.45
N ARG A 383 -1.71 -18.92 15.00
CA ARG A 383 -1.77 -19.36 13.59
C ARG A 383 -2.11 -18.19 12.68
N ALA A 384 -3.09 -17.38 13.07
CA ALA A 384 -3.46 -16.16 12.37
C ALA A 384 -2.26 -15.20 12.26
N ALA A 385 -1.50 -15.03 13.35
CA ALA A 385 -0.32 -14.18 13.38
C ALA A 385 0.79 -14.71 12.48
N THR A 386 1.12 -16.01 12.50
CA THR A 386 2.15 -16.58 11.61
C THR A 386 1.80 -16.39 10.13
N LEU A 387 0.52 -16.53 9.76
CA LEU A 387 0.06 -16.31 8.39
C LEU A 387 0.11 -14.81 8.02
N ALA A 388 -0.34 -13.94 8.93
CA ALA A 388 -0.34 -12.49 8.75
C ALA A 388 1.08 -11.90 8.72
N GLU A 389 2.02 -12.44 9.49
CA GLU A 389 3.45 -12.09 9.45
C GLU A 389 4.05 -12.46 8.09
N LYS A 390 3.83 -13.70 7.65
CA LYS A 390 4.37 -14.22 6.38
C LYS A 390 3.88 -13.40 5.19
N HIS A 391 2.61 -13.01 5.20
CA HIS A 391 1.97 -12.28 4.09
C HIS A 391 1.82 -10.78 4.34
N CYS A 392 2.40 -10.27 5.42
CA CYS A 392 2.42 -8.85 5.80
C CYS A 392 1.02 -8.21 5.82
N ASP A 393 0.05 -8.88 6.45
CA ASP A 393 -1.31 -8.35 6.64
C ASP A 393 -1.41 -7.54 7.93
N PHE A 394 -1.14 -6.25 7.81
CA PHE A 394 -0.97 -5.35 8.95
C PHE A 394 -2.24 -5.15 9.77
N GLU A 395 -3.41 -5.12 9.14
CA GLU A 395 -4.68 -4.94 9.83
C GLU A 395 -4.97 -6.11 10.77
N SER A 396 -4.81 -7.35 10.29
CA SER A 396 -4.97 -8.55 11.10
C SER A 396 -3.96 -8.60 12.26
N LEU A 397 -2.70 -8.20 12.04
CA LEU A 397 -1.70 -8.16 13.12
C LEU A 397 -2.09 -7.17 14.23
N VAL A 398 -2.55 -5.98 13.86
CA VAL A 398 -3.04 -4.99 14.83
C VAL A 398 -4.27 -5.51 15.56
N GLU A 399 -5.25 -6.09 14.86
CA GLU A 399 -6.45 -6.69 15.47
C GLU A 399 -6.08 -7.80 16.47
N ILE A 400 -5.14 -8.68 16.13
CA ILE A 400 -4.68 -9.75 17.03
C ILE A 400 -4.00 -9.17 18.27
N CYS A 401 -3.10 -8.19 18.11
CA CYS A 401 -2.43 -7.53 19.23
C CYS A 401 -3.43 -6.84 20.17
N GLU A 402 -4.49 -6.26 19.62
CA GLU A 402 -5.56 -5.61 20.39
C GLU A 402 -6.40 -6.63 21.17
N LEU A 403 -6.85 -7.70 20.51
CA LEU A 403 -7.65 -8.75 21.14
C LEU A 403 -6.87 -9.48 22.25
N THR A 404 -5.57 -9.67 22.05
CA THR A 404 -4.68 -10.29 23.03
C THR A 404 -4.13 -9.31 24.07
N ARG A 405 -4.34 -8.00 23.89
CA ARG A 405 -3.79 -6.89 24.70
C ARG A 405 -2.26 -6.96 24.83
N ASN A 406 -1.57 -7.43 23.80
CA ASN A 406 -0.13 -7.61 23.81
C ASN A 406 0.60 -6.46 23.09
N LYS A 407 0.91 -5.41 23.86
CA LYS A 407 1.62 -4.21 23.37
C LYS A 407 3.06 -4.51 22.97
N GLU A 408 3.76 -5.37 23.71
CA GLU A 408 5.15 -5.76 23.42
C GLU A 408 5.28 -6.44 22.04
N ARG A 409 4.30 -7.28 21.69
CA ARG A 409 4.23 -7.93 20.37
C ARG A 409 4.02 -6.90 19.25
N LEU A 410 3.14 -5.91 19.46
CA LEU A 410 2.91 -4.84 18.50
C LEU A 410 4.18 -4.01 18.27
N GLU A 411 4.87 -3.62 19.33
CA GLU A 411 6.14 -2.90 19.25
C GLU A 411 7.21 -3.70 18.52
N SER A 412 7.28 -5.01 18.78
CA SER A 412 8.20 -5.91 18.07
C SER A 412 7.92 -5.94 16.58
N TYR A 413 6.65 -5.95 16.16
CA TYR A 413 6.26 -5.87 14.75
C TYR A 413 6.60 -4.52 14.11
N MET A 414 6.47 -3.41 14.84
CA MET A 414 6.91 -2.09 14.36
C MET A 414 8.41 -2.01 14.12
N VAL A 415 9.21 -2.83 14.81
CA VAL A 415 10.65 -2.95 14.51
C VAL A 415 10.90 -3.90 13.35
N LEU A 416 10.25 -5.07 13.33
CA LEU A 416 10.43 -6.11 12.31
C LEU A 416 10.01 -5.67 10.90
N PHE A 417 8.89 -4.96 10.78
CA PHE A 417 8.30 -4.56 9.50
C PHE A 417 8.47 -3.06 9.21
N LYS A 418 9.49 -2.43 9.79
CA LYS A 418 9.77 -0.99 9.62
C LYS A 418 9.88 -0.59 8.15
N ASP A 419 10.65 -1.34 7.35
CA ASP A 419 10.89 -1.00 5.94
C ASP A 419 9.66 -1.23 5.04
N GLN A 420 8.63 -1.92 5.55
CA GLN A 420 7.39 -2.21 4.84
C GLN A 420 6.27 -1.22 5.18
N GLY A 421 6.54 -0.22 6.03
CA GLY A 421 5.57 0.81 6.41
C GLY A 421 4.57 0.42 7.50
N PHE A 422 4.89 -0.61 8.31
CA PHE A 422 4.01 -1.03 9.41
C PHE A 422 3.84 0.03 10.50
N PRO A 423 4.89 0.74 10.97
CA PRO A 423 4.74 1.81 11.97
C PRO A 423 3.76 2.90 11.53
N GLU A 424 3.87 3.36 10.28
CA GLU A 424 3.00 4.37 9.70
C GLU A 424 1.55 3.89 9.65
N PHE A 425 1.32 2.61 9.32
CA PHE A 425 0.00 2.00 9.37
C PHE A 425 -0.58 2.00 10.80
N VAL A 426 0.22 1.62 11.80
CA VAL A 426 -0.21 1.62 13.22
C VAL A 426 -0.56 3.03 13.68
N PHE A 427 0.25 4.03 13.32
CA PHE A 427 -0.02 5.43 13.68
C PHE A 427 -1.31 5.95 13.05
N GLN A 428 -1.53 5.67 11.76
CA GLN A 428 -2.76 6.01 11.08
C GLN A 428 -3.97 5.35 11.75
N TRP A 429 -3.88 4.05 12.04
CA TRP A 429 -4.95 3.32 12.72
C TRP A 429 -5.24 3.85 14.13
N GLN A 430 -4.21 4.23 14.91
CA GLN A 430 -4.38 4.85 16.23
C GLN A 430 -5.06 6.22 16.14
N LEU A 431 -4.70 7.01 15.12
CA LEU A 431 -5.29 8.32 14.85
C LEU A 431 -6.78 8.18 14.48
N ASP A 432 -7.11 7.27 13.56
CA ASP A 432 -8.47 7.00 13.10
C ASP A 432 -9.36 6.42 14.22
N SER A 433 -8.78 5.60 15.10
CA SER A 433 -9.45 5.07 16.29
C SER A 433 -9.62 6.11 17.41
N GLY A 434 -9.10 7.32 17.27
CA GLY A 434 -9.17 8.39 18.27
C GLY A 434 -8.21 8.22 19.46
N ARG A 435 -7.24 7.29 19.39
CA ARG A 435 -6.31 6.96 20.48
C ARG A 435 -5.04 7.81 20.45
N ARG A 436 -5.24 9.12 20.46
CA ARG A 436 -4.13 10.10 20.38
C ARG A 436 -3.14 10.00 21.53
N GLY A 437 -3.60 9.58 22.71
CA GLY A 437 -2.72 9.36 23.87
C GLY A 437 -1.73 8.22 23.62
N GLU A 438 -2.20 7.08 23.11
CA GLU A 438 -1.34 5.93 22.79
C GLU A 438 -0.40 6.24 21.62
N LEU A 439 -0.83 7.06 20.65
CA LEU A 439 0.02 7.55 19.56
C LEU A 439 1.19 8.40 20.04
N LEU A 440 1.00 9.20 21.09
CA LEU A 440 2.06 10.05 21.63
C LEU A 440 2.95 9.31 22.64
N ASP A 441 2.41 8.29 23.31
CA ASP A 441 3.11 7.43 24.28
C ASP A 441 3.84 6.26 23.60
N GLN A 442 4.56 6.56 22.51
CA GLN A 442 5.32 5.56 21.75
C GLN A 442 6.74 5.40 22.29
N PRO A 443 7.33 4.19 22.21
CA PRO A 443 8.68 3.94 22.68
C PRO A 443 9.72 4.70 21.86
N ALA A 444 10.89 4.96 22.48
CA ALA A 444 11.97 5.76 21.87
C ALA A 444 12.48 5.22 20.52
N SER A 445 12.36 3.92 20.28
CA SER A 445 12.70 3.28 19.00
C SER A 445 11.85 3.77 17.83
N GLN A 446 10.63 4.24 18.11
CA GLN A 446 9.65 4.64 17.10
C GLN A 446 9.50 6.16 16.95
N HIS A 447 10.13 6.97 17.82
CA HIS A 447 10.06 8.44 17.76
C HIS A 447 10.47 9.02 16.40
N GLY A 448 11.47 8.43 15.74
CA GLY A 448 11.88 8.88 14.40
C GLY A 448 10.85 8.59 13.30
N ASN A 449 10.11 7.48 13.40
CA ASN A 449 9.04 7.17 12.45
C ASN A 449 7.80 8.03 12.75
N LEU A 450 7.51 8.25 14.03
CA LEU A 450 6.41 9.11 14.48
C LEU A 450 6.64 10.58 14.09
N GLU A 451 7.86 11.11 14.21
CA GLU A 451 8.20 12.47 13.76
C GLU A 451 7.86 12.65 12.27
N ARG A 452 8.28 11.71 11.41
CA ARG A 452 7.96 11.73 9.96
C ARG A 452 6.47 11.65 9.68
N PHE A 453 5.74 10.81 10.41
CA PHE A 453 4.29 10.69 10.28
C PHE A 453 3.58 11.99 10.68
N LEU A 454 4.05 12.65 11.74
CA LEU A 454 3.46 13.88 12.27
C LEU A 454 3.81 15.16 11.50
N GLU A 455 4.74 15.12 10.53
CA GLU A 455 5.05 16.26 9.65
C GLU A 455 3.81 16.77 8.89
N GLY A 456 2.82 15.90 8.62
CA GLY A 456 1.54 16.26 8.03
C GLY A 456 0.44 16.65 9.03
N HIS A 457 0.71 16.56 10.34
CA HIS A 457 -0.28 16.71 11.42
C HIS A 457 0.14 17.73 12.48
N ASP A 458 0.15 19.00 12.08
CA ASP A 458 0.59 20.13 12.90
C ASP A 458 -0.06 20.21 14.28
N SER A 459 -1.36 19.89 14.35
CA SER A 459 -2.13 19.94 15.60
C SER A 459 -1.62 18.96 16.68
N LEU A 460 -0.87 17.94 16.29
CA LEU A 460 -0.30 16.91 17.16
C LEU A 460 1.24 16.95 17.21
N SER A 461 1.89 17.43 16.15
CA SER A 461 3.36 17.51 16.06
C SER A 461 3.99 18.25 17.24
N TRP A 462 3.44 19.41 17.65
CA TRP A 462 4.00 20.19 18.75
C TRP A 462 3.96 19.46 20.12
N LEU A 463 2.98 18.57 20.33
CA LEU A 463 2.90 17.77 21.55
C LEU A 463 4.04 16.74 21.61
N HIS A 464 4.32 16.11 20.46
CA HIS A 464 5.43 15.17 20.34
C HIS A 464 6.77 15.88 20.49
N ASP A 465 6.95 17.05 19.87
CA ASP A 465 8.18 17.85 20.00
C ASP A 465 8.47 18.25 21.46
N ILE A 466 7.43 18.63 22.23
CA ILE A 466 7.57 18.91 23.67
C ILE A 466 8.01 17.66 24.44
N HIS A 467 7.40 16.50 24.15
CA HIS A 467 7.77 15.24 24.79
C HIS A 467 9.24 14.87 24.53
N LEU A 468 9.74 15.15 23.32
CA LEU A 468 11.15 14.94 22.95
C LEU A 468 12.11 16.03 23.46
N GLY A 469 11.61 17.06 24.14
CA GLY A 469 12.41 18.21 24.57
C GLY A 469 12.83 19.15 23.43
N LYS A 470 12.29 18.99 22.22
CA LYS A 470 12.57 19.84 21.06
C LYS A 470 11.73 21.13 21.11
N MET A 471 11.94 21.92 22.16
CA MET A 471 11.12 23.11 22.46
C MET A 471 11.15 24.17 21.36
N GLY A 472 12.29 24.36 20.69
CA GLY A 472 12.40 25.29 19.55
C GLY A 472 11.49 24.92 18.38
N LYS A 473 11.43 23.63 17.99
CA LYS A 473 10.51 23.15 16.94
C LYS A 473 9.05 23.33 17.37
N ALA A 474 8.72 22.93 18.60
CA ALA A 474 7.38 23.11 19.14
C ALA A 474 6.93 24.58 19.12
N ALA A 475 7.83 25.51 19.46
CA ALA A 475 7.56 26.94 19.41
C ALA A 475 7.18 27.41 18.00
N THR A 476 7.92 26.99 16.97
CA THR A 476 7.64 27.34 15.57
C THR A 476 6.30 26.77 15.08
N THR A 477 6.00 25.51 15.39
CA THR A 477 4.73 24.85 15.03
C THR A 477 3.54 25.53 15.71
N LEU A 478 3.65 25.81 17.02
CA LEU A 478 2.62 26.52 17.78
C LEU A 478 2.40 27.96 17.28
N HIS A 479 3.48 28.67 16.90
CA HIS A 479 3.36 30.01 16.34
C HIS A 479 2.57 29.99 15.03
N ARG A 480 2.91 29.08 14.13
CA ARG A 480 2.22 28.93 12.85
C ARG A 480 0.75 28.55 13.02
N LEU A 481 0.44 27.62 13.92
CA LEU A 481 -0.96 27.30 14.28
C LEU A 481 -1.69 28.52 14.85
N GLY A 482 -1.02 29.33 15.67
CA GLY A 482 -1.57 30.58 16.20
C GLY A 482 -1.82 31.63 15.12
N GLN A 483 -0.95 31.74 14.10
CA GLN A 483 -1.14 32.64 12.97
C GLN A 483 -2.34 32.24 12.09
N GLN A 484 -2.57 30.93 11.91
CA GLN A 484 -3.65 30.39 11.08
C GLN A 484 -5.01 30.35 11.80
N GLU A 485 -5.04 30.52 13.12
CA GLU A 485 -6.29 30.47 13.90
C GLU A 485 -7.05 31.79 13.78
N GLU A 486 -8.14 31.80 13.01
CA GLU A 486 -9.00 32.98 12.83
C GLU A 486 -10.38 32.82 13.51
N GLN A 487 -10.75 31.59 13.89
CA GLN A 487 -12.11 31.27 14.32
C GLN A 487 -12.33 31.48 15.82
N ASN A 488 -11.31 31.23 16.64
CA ASN A 488 -11.41 31.36 18.08
C ASN A 488 -10.24 32.16 18.67
N MET A 489 -10.57 33.36 19.18
CA MET A 489 -9.59 34.27 19.80
C MET A 489 -8.90 33.65 21.01
N LEU A 490 -9.63 32.94 21.89
CA LEU A 490 -9.04 32.29 23.06
C LEU A 490 -8.06 31.20 22.65
N ARG A 491 -8.36 30.46 21.58
CA ARG A 491 -7.47 29.44 21.03
C ARG A 491 -6.22 30.06 20.41
N LYS A 492 -6.36 31.14 19.65
CA LYS A 492 -5.21 31.91 19.11
C LYS A 492 -4.30 32.38 20.25
N LYS A 493 -4.88 32.98 21.29
CA LYS A 493 -4.14 33.40 22.50
C LYS A 493 -3.40 32.23 23.15
N TYR A 494 -4.09 31.11 23.37
CA TYR A 494 -3.49 29.90 23.94
C TYR A 494 -2.28 29.43 23.12
N LEU A 495 -2.40 29.31 21.80
CA LEU A 495 -1.35 28.82 20.91
C LEU A 495 -0.13 29.75 20.91
N LEU A 496 -0.36 31.06 20.83
CA LEU A 496 0.71 32.08 20.85
C LEU A 496 1.44 32.12 22.20
N SER A 497 0.70 32.08 23.31
CA SER A 497 1.32 32.05 24.64
C SER A 497 2.09 30.75 24.88
N HIS A 498 1.61 29.60 24.40
CA HIS A 498 2.37 28.34 24.48
C HIS A 498 3.60 28.36 23.57
N SER A 499 3.50 28.95 22.38
CA SER A 499 4.65 29.16 21.50
C SER A 499 5.74 29.99 22.18
N LYS A 500 5.35 31.08 22.85
CA LYS A 500 6.26 31.93 23.62
C LYS A 500 6.90 31.18 24.79
N LEU A 501 6.13 30.40 25.55
CA LEU A 501 6.68 29.57 26.62
C LEU A 501 7.65 28.51 26.10
N ALA A 502 7.31 27.83 25.00
CA ALA A 502 8.20 26.86 24.37
C ALA A 502 9.50 27.52 23.88
N ALA A 503 9.43 28.70 23.26
CA ALA A 503 10.61 29.45 22.84
C ALA A 503 11.50 29.84 24.04
N LEU A 504 10.90 30.29 25.15
CA LEU A 504 11.62 30.66 26.36
C LEU A 504 12.24 29.46 27.10
N CYS A 505 11.62 28.28 26.99
CA CYS A 505 12.12 27.03 27.56
C CYS A 505 13.11 26.30 26.63
N SER A 506 13.38 26.83 25.44
CA SER A 506 14.35 26.22 24.52
C SER A 506 15.79 26.48 24.99
N ASP A 507 16.67 25.51 24.76
CA ASP A 507 18.11 25.63 25.04
C ASP A 507 18.86 26.47 23.98
N ASP A 508 18.13 27.04 23.01
CA ASP A 508 18.69 27.86 21.94
C ASP A 508 19.14 29.23 22.47
N PRO A 509 20.14 29.89 21.84
CA PRO A 509 20.52 31.25 22.19
C PRO A 509 19.32 32.20 22.11
N PRO A 510 19.17 33.15 23.05
CA PRO A 510 17.99 34.02 23.12
C PRO A 510 17.77 34.88 21.87
N GLU A 511 18.84 35.15 21.12
CA GLU A 511 18.80 35.86 19.85
C GLU A 511 18.01 35.10 18.77
N THR A 512 18.04 33.76 18.80
CA THR A 512 17.42 32.88 17.79
C THR A 512 15.91 33.04 17.76
N HIS A 513 15.28 33.23 18.92
CA HIS A 513 13.82 33.35 19.06
C HIS A 513 13.36 34.79 19.33
N ALA A 514 14.27 35.77 19.29
CA ALA A 514 13.96 37.16 19.62
C ALA A 514 12.89 37.76 18.69
N ASP A 515 13.03 37.54 17.38
CA ASP A 515 12.06 38.01 16.37
C ASP A 515 10.72 37.29 16.50
N LEU A 516 10.75 35.98 16.78
CA LEU A 516 9.55 35.17 17.03
C LEU A 516 8.77 35.72 18.23
N ILE A 517 9.44 35.94 19.36
CA ILE A 517 8.83 36.46 20.58
C ILE A 517 8.30 37.89 20.36
N LYS A 518 9.02 38.73 19.61
CA LYS A 518 8.57 40.07 19.25
C LYS A 518 7.28 40.03 18.44
N ASN A 519 7.20 39.14 17.45
CA ASN A 519 5.98 38.95 16.65
C ASN A 519 4.82 38.41 17.49
N ILE A 520 5.09 37.45 18.38
CA ILE A 520 4.07 36.94 19.31
C ILE A 520 3.55 38.05 20.22
N ASN A 521 4.44 38.88 20.79
CA ASN A 521 4.04 40.01 21.64
C ASN A 521 3.15 41.02 20.89
N ARG A 522 3.44 41.26 19.60
CA ARG A 522 2.62 42.11 18.73
C ARG A 522 1.21 41.50 18.55
N GLU A 523 1.09 40.22 18.26
CA GLU A 523 -0.21 39.54 18.16
C GLU A 523 -0.96 39.49 19.50
N GLU A 524 -0.28 39.22 20.62
CA GLU A 524 -0.87 39.23 21.97
C GLU A 524 -1.41 40.63 22.34
N ALA A 525 -0.77 41.70 21.85
CA ALA A 525 -1.26 43.08 22.03
C ALA A 525 -2.59 43.32 21.30
N LEU A 526 -2.73 42.86 20.04
CA LEU A 526 -4.00 42.92 19.30
C LEU A 526 -5.12 42.17 20.03
N ILE A 527 -4.82 40.98 20.53
CA ILE A 527 -5.77 40.20 21.34
C ILE A 527 -6.17 40.97 22.60
N THR A 528 -5.25 41.66 23.25
CA THR A 528 -5.53 42.49 24.43
C THR A 528 -6.47 43.64 24.10
N TYR A 529 -6.29 44.32 22.96
CA TYR A 529 -7.22 45.34 22.49
C TYR A 529 -8.62 44.73 22.29
N GLN A 530 -8.71 43.61 21.57
CA GLN A 530 -9.96 42.89 21.34
C GLN A 530 -10.66 42.47 22.64
N GLU A 531 -9.92 41.95 23.63
CA GLU A 531 -10.46 41.59 24.95
C GLU A 531 -11.01 42.81 25.69
N SER A 532 -10.36 43.96 25.52
CA SER A 532 -10.73 45.22 26.17
C SER A 532 -11.87 45.98 25.48
N LEU A 533 -12.49 45.41 24.44
CA LEU A 533 -13.69 45.98 23.80
C LEU A 533 -14.83 46.18 24.84
N PRO A 534 -15.52 47.34 24.83
CA PRO A 534 -16.63 47.60 25.74
C PRO A 534 -17.77 46.58 25.60
N PHE A 535 -18.46 46.27 26.70
CA PHE A 535 -19.57 45.31 26.70
C PHE A 535 -20.69 45.70 25.72
N ALA A 536 -21.05 46.97 25.65
CA ALA A 536 -22.07 47.48 24.72
C ALA A 536 -21.72 47.20 23.25
N VAL A 537 -20.45 47.30 22.89
CA VAL A 537 -19.96 46.98 21.53
C VAL A 537 -20.04 45.49 21.30
N LYS A 538 -19.60 44.67 22.27
CA LYS A 538 -19.69 43.21 22.17
C LYS A 538 -21.13 42.73 21.97
N GLU A 539 -22.09 43.32 22.69
CA GLU A 539 -23.52 43.01 22.53
C GLU A 539 -24.06 43.45 21.17
N ALA A 540 -23.75 44.68 20.73
CA ALA A 540 -24.22 45.21 19.45
C ALA A 540 -23.71 44.42 18.23
N TYR A 541 -22.50 43.86 18.31
CA TYR A 541 -21.89 43.05 17.26
C TYR A 541 -22.06 41.53 17.49
N CYS A 542 -22.89 41.12 18.45
CA CYS A 542 -23.15 39.71 18.79
C CYS A 542 -21.87 38.88 19.07
N LEU A 543 -20.87 39.49 19.72
CA LEU A 543 -19.60 38.85 20.07
C LEU A 543 -19.74 38.07 21.38
N GLU A 544 -19.82 36.74 21.28
CA GLU A 544 -19.88 35.88 22.46
C GLU A 544 -18.53 35.82 23.21
N PRO A 545 -18.49 36.01 24.55
CA PRO A 545 -17.24 36.03 25.31
C PRO A 545 -16.39 34.75 25.24
N ARG A 546 -17.02 33.59 25.01
CA ARG A 546 -16.34 32.27 25.01
C ARG A 546 -15.97 31.76 23.62
N GLY A 547 -16.51 32.39 22.57
CA GLY A 547 -16.37 31.94 21.17
C GLY A 547 -16.14 33.08 20.21
N MET A 548 -15.53 34.18 20.67
CA MET A 548 -15.30 35.35 19.83
C MET A 548 -14.32 35.02 18.70
N LYS A 549 -14.70 35.35 17.46
CA LYS A 549 -13.82 35.26 16.29
C LYS A 549 -12.59 36.16 16.45
N VAL A 550 -11.49 35.85 15.78
CA VAL A 550 -10.33 36.75 15.76
C VAL A 550 -10.66 37.96 14.90
N LEU A 551 -10.41 39.17 15.44
CA LEU A 551 -10.67 40.43 14.74
C LEU A 551 -9.36 41.03 14.23
N GLY A 552 -9.42 41.54 13.01
CA GLY A 552 -8.31 42.29 12.42
C GLY A 552 -8.18 43.70 13.00
N PRO A 553 -7.03 44.38 12.80
CA PRO A 553 -6.81 45.73 13.31
C PRO A 553 -7.83 46.75 12.78
N GLU A 554 -8.22 46.67 11.50
CA GLU A 554 -9.25 47.56 10.93
C GLU A 554 -10.63 47.32 11.53
N GLU A 555 -11.02 46.06 11.74
CA GLU A 555 -12.29 45.71 12.38
C GLU A 555 -12.34 46.23 13.82
N LEU A 556 -11.23 46.11 14.56
CA LEU A 556 -11.14 46.63 15.92
C LEU A 556 -11.25 48.15 15.97
N ILE A 557 -10.57 48.86 15.07
CA ILE A 557 -10.68 50.32 14.94
C ILE A 557 -12.13 50.71 14.69
N GLU A 558 -12.80 50.06 13.73
CA GLU A 558 -14.21 50.31 13.40
C GLU A 558 -15.10 50.12 14.64
N MET A 559 -14.92 49.03 15.37
CA MET A 559 -15.71 48.73 16.55
C MET A 559 -15.51 49.77 17.67
N TYR A 560 -14.28 50.24 17.90
CA TYR A 560 -13.99 51.27 18.90
C TYR A 560 -14.65 52.61 18.56
N ILE A 561 -14.63 53.02 17.29
CA ILE A 561 -15.18 54.30 16.84
C ILE A 561 -16.69 54.26 16.54
N SER A 562 -17.26 53.06 16.33
CA SER A 562 -18.66 52.84 15.95
C SER A 562 -19.67 53.48 16.88
N THR A 563 -20.78 53.99 16.35
CA THR A 563 -21.88 54.56 17.13
C THR A 563 -22.47 53.59 18.16
N ALA A 564 -22.26 52.29 17.99
CA ALA A 564 -22.60 51.24 18.95
C ALA A 564 -21.83 51.35 20.28
N ASN A 565 -20.62 51.94 20.28
CA ASN A 565 -19.92 52.28 21.52
C ASN A 565 -20.57 53.52 22.17
N LEU A 566 -21.68 53.34 22.89
CA LEU A 566 -22.49 54.44 23.44
C LEU A 566 -21.72 55.36 24.40
N ASN A 567 -20.78 54.80 25.17
CA ASN A 567 -20.02 55.50 26.21
C ASN A 567 -18.55 55.68 25.85
N ALA A 568 -18.24 55.81 24.55
CA ALA A 568 -16.87 55.95 24.08
C ALA A 568 -16.15 57.13 24.75
N ASN A 569 -14.97 56.86 25.33
CA ASN A 569 -14.15 57.84 26.05
C ASN A 569 -12.79 58.05 25.36
N GLU A 570 -11.96 58.92 25.92
CA GLU A 570 -10.63 59.23 25.38
C GLU A 570 -9.71 58.01 25.29
N TYR A 571 -9.87 57.02 26.17
CA TYR A 571 -9.07 55.78 26.15
C TYR A 571 -9.45 54.88 24.98
N ASP A 572 -10.75 54.74 24.66
CA ASP A 572 -11.21 53.93 23.53
C ASP A 572 -10.67 54.45 22.19
N PHE A 573 -10.69 55.76 21.99
CA PHE A 573 -10.14 56.39 20.79
C PHE A 573 -8.61 56.35 20.78
N THR A 574 -7.95 56.45 21.93
CA THR A 574 -6.48 56.30 22.02
C THR A 574 -6.05 54.88 21.67
N LYS A 575 -6.79 53.84 22.11
CA LYS A 575 -6.58 52.46 21.67
C LYS A 575 -6.74 52.31 20.17
N ALA A 576 -7.79 52.90 19.58
CA ALA A 576 -7.98 52.89 18.12
C ALA A 576 -6.79 53.53 17.38
N LEU A 577 -6.23 54.62 17.92
CA LEU A 577 -5.03 55.26 17.36
C LEU A 577 -3.76 54.41 17.52
N GLU A 578 -3.62 53.66 18.62
CA GLU A 578 -2.50 52.71 18.82
C GLU A 578 -2.60 51.49 17.89
N ILE A 579 -3.82 51.03 17.58
CA ILE A 579 -4.03 49.90 16.66
C ILE A 579 -3.57 50.25 15.23
N LEU A 580 -3.42 51.53 14.88
CA LEU A 580 -2.84 51.95 13.60
C LEU A 580 -1.41 51.44 13.39
N ASP A 581 -0.64 51.25 14.46
CA ASP A 581 0.73 50.72 14.38
C ASP A 581 0.78 49.26 13.89
N PHE A 582 -0.38 48.60 13.83
CA PHE A 582 -0.57 47.23 13.34
C PHE A 582 -0.95 47.16 11.86
N ILE A 583 -1.19 48.30 11.21
CA ILE A 583 -1.55 48.39 9.79
C ILE A 583 -0.27 48.51 8.97
N GLU A 584 -0.07 47.59 8.03
CA GLU A 584 1.14 47.55 7.21
C GLU A 584 1.17 48.64 6.13
N ASP A 585 0.00 49.00 5.58
CA ASP A 585 -0.13 50.03 4.55
C ASP A 585 -0.17 51.43 5.18
N PRO A 586 0.86 52.28 4.97
CA PRO A 586 0.92 53.61 5.57
C PRO A 586 -0.16 54.55 5.03
N THR A 587 -0.63 54.36 3.78
CA THR A 587 -1.68 55.18 3.20
C THR A 587 -3.02 54.88 3.86
N ARG A 588 -3.32 53.58 4.01
CA ARG A 588 -4.51 53.10 4.72
C ARG A 588 -4.51 53.49 6.20
N ALA A 589 -3.37 53.39 6.86
CA ALA A 589 -3.21 53.83 8.25
C ALA A 589 -3.53 55.33 8.39
N GLN A 590 -3.09 56.15 7.42
CA GLN A 590 -3.40 57.58 7.42
C GLN A 590 -4.89 57.85 7.18
N GLU A 591 -5.56 57.14 6.27
CA GLU A 591 -7.01 57.26 6.07
C GLU A 591 -7.80 56.93 7.34
N LEU A 592 -7.47 55.80 7.98
CA LEU A 592 -8.12 55.37 9.21
C LEU A 592 -7.83 56.32 10.36
N ARG A 593 -6.62 56.88 10.43
CA ARG A 593 -6.28 57.95 11.36
C ARG A 593 -7.21 59.15 11.21
N MET A 594 -7.40 59.65 9.98
CA MET A 594 -8.31 60.77 9.72
C MET A 594 -9.73 60.43 10.16
N ARG A 595 -10.18 59.21 9.85
CA ARG A 595 -11.51 58.71 10.22
C ARG A 595 -11.72 58.61 11.72
N ILE A 596 -10.73 58.14 12.49
CA ILE A 596 -10.79 58.07 13.96
C ILE A 596 -10.97 59.49 14.54
N TRP A 597 -10.22 60.47 14.04
CA TRP A 597 -10.34 61.86 14.49
C TRP A 597 -11.67 62.51 14.08
N CYS A 598 -12.17 62.26 12.87
CA CYS A 598 -13.51 62.68 12.45
C CYS A 598 -14.59 62.07 13.36
N ALA A 599 -14.50 60.77 13.65
CA ALA A 599 -15.44 60.09 14.52
C ALA A 599 -15.42 60.69 15.95
N ALA A 600 -14.26 61.07 16.47
CA ALA A 600 -14.14 61.73 17.77
C ALA A 600 -14.85 63.09 17.80
N ILE A 601 -14.76 63.88 16.72
CA ILE A 601 -15.46 65.15 16.57
C ILE A 601 -16.98 64.94 16.55
N LEU A 602 -17.44 63.96 15.77
CA LEU A 602 -18.86 63.67 15.60
C LEU A 602 -19.55 63.13 16.87
N ARG A 603 -18.79 62.69 17.88
CA ARG A 603 -19.35 62.29 19.19
C ARG A 603 -19.87 63.45 20.02
N ASN A 604 -19.40 64.66 19.78
CA ASN A 604 -19.86 65.83 20.51
C ASN A 604 -20.85 66.66 19.67
N LYS A 605 -21.74 67.36 20.36
CA LYS A 605 -22.62 68.35 19.73
C LYS A 605 -21.88 69.68 19.63
N TRP A 606 -21.97 70.32 18.46
CA TRP A 606 -21.29 71.58 18.15
C TRP A 606 -22.26 72.76 17.95
N GLU A 607 -23.52 72.59 18.36
CA GLU A 607 -24.56 73.62 18.29
C GLU A 607 -24.64 74.39 19.63
N ASN A 608 -24.96 75.69 19.55
CA ASN A 608 -25.19 76.57 20.71
C ASN A 608 -24.02 76.62 21.71
N LEU A 609 -22.79 76.82 21.20
CA LEU A 609 -21.58 76.88 22.02
C LEU A 609 -21.38 78.30 22.59
N ASP A 610 -21.09 78.38 23.89
CA ASP A 610 -20.77 79.64 24.57
C ASP A 610 -19.34 80.09 24.23
N THR A 611 -19.22 81.01 23.27
CA THR A 611 -17.93 81.49 22.75
C THR A 611 -17.09 82.25 23.78
N ASP A 612 -17.65 82.62 24.94
CA ASP A 612 -16.95 83.36 25.99
C ASP A 612 -16.07 82.44 26.88
N ASN A 613 -16.30 81.12 26.87
CA ASN A 613 -15.54 80.14 27.67
C ASN A 613 -14.94 79.00 26.82
N VAL A 614 -13.98 79.35 25.95
CA VAL A 614 -13.35 78.40 25.03
C VAL A 614 -12.59 77.29 25.78
N GLU A 615 -11.87 77.60 26.86
CA GLU A 615 -11.11 76.61 27.64
C GLU A 615 -11.99 75.56 28.31
N GLY A 616 -13.15 75.96 28.84
CA GLY A 616 -14.13 75.04 29.41
C GLY A 616 -14.73 74.11 28.36
N ILE A 617 -14.98 74.64 27.16
CA ILE A 617 -15.47 73.84 26.02
C ILE A 617 -14.41 72.83 25.58
N MET A 618 -13.13 73.23 25.52
CA MET A 618 -12.07 72.30 25.13
C MET A 618 -12.00 71.09 26.06
N LYS A 619 -12.03 71.30 27.39
CA LYS A 619 -11.95 70.20 28.38
C LYS A 619 -13.11 69.21 28.32
N ASP A 620 -14.28 69.63 27.87
CA ASP A 620 -15.49 68.79 27.79
C ASP A 620 -15.52 67.92 26.51
N ARG A 621 -14.94 68.42 25.41
CA ARG A 621 -15.00 67.77 24.09
C ARG A 621 -13.97 66.64 23.97
N LEU A 622 -14.40 65.53 23.38
CA LEU A 622 -13.65 64.28 23.26
C LEU A 622 -12.39 64.45 22.40
N PHE A 623 -12.48 65.21 21.31
CA PHE A 623 -11.34 65.53 20.45
C PHE A 623 -10.15 66.11 21.25
N PHE A 624 -10.40 67.12 22.08
CA PHE A 624 -9.34 67.76 22.87
C PHE A 624 -8.89 66.89 24.04
N ARG A 625 -9.81 66.12 24.67
CA ARG A 625 -9.41 65.14 25.70
C ARG A 625 -8.47 64.06 25.16
N ILE A 626 -8.67 63.58 23.93
CA ILE A 626 -7.74 62.63 23.27
C ILE A 626 -6.40 63.31 23.00
N ALA A 627 -6.40 64.57 22.54
CA ALA A 627 -5.19 65.33 22.29
C ALA A 627 -4.39 65.55 23.59
N ASP A 628 -5.04 66.03 24.66
CA ASP A 628 -4.46 66.22 25.99
C ASP A 628 -3.91 64.91 26.56
N LEU A 629 -4.64 63.79 26.39
CA LEU A 629 -4.14 62.48 26.81
C LEU A 629 -2.86 62.10 26.07
N GLY A 630 -2.78 62.38 24.77
CA GLY A 630 -1.56 62.19 23.98
C GLY A 630 -0.37 63.01 24.51
N VAL A 631 -0.60 64.25 24.93
CA VAL A 631 0.41 65.13 25.56
C VAL A 631 0.91 64.53 26.87
N THR A 632 -0.01 64.12 27.75
CA THR A 632 0.36 63.51 29.05
C THR A 632 1.13 62.20 28.90
N GLN A 633 0.95 61.48 27.78
CA GLN A 633 1.71 60.27 27.44
C GLN A 633 3.06 60.57 26.76
N GLY A 634 3.43 61.84 26.57
CA GLY A 634 4.69 62.25 25.96
C GLY A 634 4.75 62.06 24.43
N ARG A 635 3.61 61.97 23.74
CA ARG A 635 3.59 61.80 22.27
C ARG A 635 3.90 63.13 21.57
N ASN A 636 4.61 63.06 20.44
CA ASN A 636 4.87 64.24 19.62
C ASN A 636 3.57 64.73 18.95
N LEU A 637 3.03 65.86 19.41
CA LEU A 637 1.78 66.44 18.92
C LEU A 637 1.76 66.71 17.41
N ALA A 638 2.90 67.08 16.80
CA ALA A 638 2.97 67.36 15.37
C ALA A 638 2.81 66.09 14.50
N GLN A 639 3.17 64.93 15.05
CA GLN A 639 2.93 63.63 14.42
C GLN A 639 1.63 62.98 14.92
N TYR A 640 1.13 63.39 16.09
CA TYR A 640 -0.05 62.83 16.73
C TYR A 640 -1.37 63.46 16.24
N LEU A 641 -1.39 64.76 15.92
CA LEU A 641 -2.58 65.42 15.38
C LEU A 641 -2.61 65.38 13.85
N PRO A 642 -3.78 65.20 13.22
CA PRO A 642 -3.92 65.34 11.78
C PRO A 642 -3.81 66.83 11.39
N PRO A 643 -3.39 67.14 10.14
CA PRO A 643 -3.40 68.51 9.66
C PRO A 643 -4.84 69.06 9.63
N LEU A 644 -5.03 70.27 10.16
CA LEU A 644 -6.36 70.90 10.27
C LEU A 644 -7.06 71.04 8.91
N GLU A 645 -6.31 71.42 7.87
CA GLU A 645 -6.82 71.56 6.49
C GLU A 645 -7.34 70.21 5.96
N GLY A 646 -6.54 69.15 6.11
CA GLY A 646 -6.93 67.80 5.68
C GLY A 646 -8.12 67.24 6.48
N LEU A 647 -8.28 67.62 7.75
CA LEU A 647 -9.41 67.18 8.57
C LEU A 647 -10.72 67.84 8.10
N LEU A 648 -10.68 69.14 7.76
CA LEU A 648 -11.84 69.90 7.28
C LEU A 648 -12.28 69.51 5.85
N GLU A 649 -11.40 68.86 5.09
CA GLU A 649 -11.69 68.34 3.74
C GLU A 649 -12.37 66.96 3.75
N MET A 650 -12.41 66.27 4.89
CA MET A 650 -13.03 64.95 5.00
C MET A 650 -14.55 64.99 4.75
N PRO A 651 -15.11 64.02 4.01
CA PRO A 651 -16.54 63.99 3.66
C PRO A 651 -17.44 63.89 4.89
N ASP A 652 -16.98 63.21 5.95
CA ASP A 652 -17.75 62.98 7.17
C ASP A 652 -18.04 64.27 7.98
N LEU A 653 -17.31 65.36 7.71
CA LEU A 653 -17.43 66.65 8.42
C LEU A 653 -18.08 67.76 7.56
N GLN A 654 -18.63 67.42 6.38
CA GLN A 654 -19.21 68.41 5.45
C GLN A 654 -20.32 69.26 6.10
N ASP A 655 -21.18 68.66 6.92
CA ASP A 655 -22.27 69.37 7.60
C ASP A 655 -21.74 70.39 8.62
N LEU A 656 -20.69 70.03 9.35
CA LEU A 656 -20.06 70.87 10.37
C LEU A 656 -19.20 72.01 9.78
N ARG A 657 -18.73 71.87 8.53
CA ARG A 657 -17.97 72.92 7.83
C ARG A 657 -18.78 74.20 7.64
N SER A 658 -20.11 74.11 7.61
CA SER A 658 -21.00 75.26 7.51
C SER A 658 -21.15 76.04 8.83
N ASN A 659 -20.72 75.47 9.96
CA ASN A 659 -20.86 76.05 11.29
C ASN A 659 -19.65 76.92 11.68
N HIS A 660 -19.85 78.24 11.73
CA HIS A 660 -18.80 79.21 12.08
C HIS A 660 -18.24 79.04 13.50
N HIS A 661 -19.05 78.59 14.47
CA HIS A 661 -18.60 78.39 15.85
C HIS A 661 -17.69 77.17 15.98
N PHE A 662 -17.99 76.09 15.24
CA PHE A 662 -17.14 74.91 15.16
C PHE A 662 -15.75 75.25 14.61
N LEU A 663 -15.70 75.96 13.47
CA LEU A 663 -14.43 76.37 12.85
C LEU A 663 -13.58 77.24 13.78
N PHE A 664 -14.21 78.19 14.50
CA PHE A 664 -13.51 79.04 15.46
C PHE A 664 -12.93 78.24 16.64
N ILE A 665 -13.72 77.36 17.26
CA ILE A 665 -13.28 76.59 18.44
C ILE A 665 -12.22 75.55 18.05
N LEU A 666 -12.36 74.90 16.89
CA LEU A 666 -11.35 73.96 16.39
C LEU A 666 -10.04 74.68 16.08
N GLY A 667 -10.08 75.83 15.38
CA GLY A 667 -8.90 76.65 15.11
C GLY A 667 -8.21 77.15 16.38
N ALA A 668 -8.97 77.72 17.32
CA ALA A 668 -8.45 78.15 18.63
C ALA A 668 -7.88 76.99 19.44
N GLY A 669 -8.47 75.80 19.35
CA GLY A 669 -7.99 74.58 19.99
C GLY A 669 -6.67 74.07 19.42
N TYR A 670 -6.49 74.09 18.10
CA TYR A 670 -5.21 73.75 17.48
C TYR A 670 -4.11 74.75 17.89
N GLU A 671 -4.40 76.05 17.93
CA GLU A 671 -3.45 77.05 18.43
C GLU A 671 -3.08 76.83 19.91
N HIS A 672 -4.07 76.49 20.75
CA HIS A 672 -3.84 76.22 22.17
C HIS A 672 -2.94 74.99 22.37
N LEU A 673 -3.24 73.88 21.68
CA LEU A 673 -2.44 72.66 21.73
C LEU A 673 -1.01 72.89 21.21
N GLN A 674 -0.84 73.69 20.15
CA GLN A 674 0.49 74.06 19.64
C GLN A 674 1.29 74.91 20.63
N ARG A 675 0.64 75.85 21.35
CA ARG A 675 1.28 76.64 22.40
C ARG A 675 1.67 75.77 23.59
N MET A 676 0.82 74.82 23.99
CA MET A 676 1.15 73.85 25.05
C MET A 676 2.33 72.97 24.66
N ALA A 677 2.37 72.47 23.42
CA ALA A 677 3.50 71.71 22.89
C ALA A 677 4.82 72.49 22.98
N ALA A 678 4.78 73.77 22.58
CA ALA A 678 5.96 74.64 22.58
C ALA A 678 6.50 74.88 24.01
N ILE A 679 5.60 75.03 24.99
CA ILE A 679 5.94 75.23 26.40
C ILE A 679 6.60 73.97 26.98
N GLU A 680 6.07 72.77 26.70
CA GLU A 680 6.69 71.51 27.17
C GLU A 680 8.06 71.24 26.54
N THR A 681 8.25 71.50 25.25
CA THR A 681 9.58 71.41 24.62
C THR A 681 10.60 72.38 25.23
N SER A 682 10.17 73.55 25.69
CA SER A 682 11.04 74.52 26.35
C SER A 682 11.40 74.13 27.80
N LEU A 683 10.55 73.36 28.47
CA LEU A 683 10.78 72.83 29.82
C LEU A 683 11.67 71.58 29.84
N HIS A 684 11.69 70.79 28.75
CA HIS A 684 12.57 69.62 28.63
C HIS A 684 13.99 69.95 28.11
N GLN A 685 14.21 71.15 27.56
CA GLN A 685 15.52 71.62 27.11
C GLN A 685 16.27 72.48 28.14
N ALA A 686 15.63 72.80 29.27
CA ALA A 686 16.23 73.44 30.44
C ALA A 686 16.51 72.38 31.53
#